data_AF-A0A6L7F2Y0-F1
#
_entry.id   AF-A0A6L7F2Y0-F1
#
_cell.length_a   1.000
_cell.length_b   1.000
_cell.length_c   1.000
_cell.angle_alpha   90.00
_cell.angle_beta   90.00
_cell.angle_gamma   90.00
#
_symmetry.space_group_name_H-M   'P 1'
#
loop_
_entity.id
_entity.type
_entity.pdbx_description
1 polymer ?
#
loop_
_entity_poly.entity_id
_entity_poly.type
_entity_poly.pdbx_seq_one_letter_code
_entity_poly.pdbx_strand_id
1 'polypeptide(L)'
;MQLTALTADAAPAGPSWASSVLGDGSTDLQPRAVTTTFGGVTNAEALLPTRSGTATLSWDGQGLAPTVVLDYGRVVTGLPRFTVSQVTPASGATSVGVRTAYSESLGFLLRKGSSSLVLDAAAGSTNVKVGDVSNVVVGQQLSVGTGTSADTATITAVGTAATVNPSFVATAAGATRIEVLSVAGYAVGQDLYVDRGAAREKTSITAVGRASFTTVLAAPATAGATSVKVEANGQQCYPGYGCFGAAAFQVGDVIDLDGESVTVTSVGTPGSTGTGLGVTPLVRAHANAASLDFHGTGLTVSPALTAAHARGVDVMTPGTGITVGTPLAAAHGIGDPVTSSPGNVVGDSLQFVGTGAASTRNRTTSVTAAGTYSTPANQLQGGVRFHAITLTTPGTVRISEIGIDSKFPNYAASDYQGWFESSDQKLNDIWYHGAYTIDSNMAPAGSQNNSTVGVVLDGAKRDRRIWIGDLFQQGRSTYNVFGYGAKGSDYMRESMRVFGASQNPDGSINGDSGNWSSTPPTTGFYSTVYSIYHVLNVVDYYRHSGDRDFAVDQYDELERQLDYDRTLENADGLIVTTPGNDGRDWDYYDGGKPGAVAATNVVYYRALAEAAWLAGQLAQQSGPQQADWRADADAYAAKAAATRAAINARLFDRSRGVYKLSTVDNGSHAGTAVAQDANALAVLYGVPEAKDAPGILAFLRSHLWGAKGPQPFTRDANYSDLVSPFVTGFETAARFDTGDGTDAVALIHNVWDKMVDPTDPAYSGALWENFSPDGTVKDPNTSLAHGWSSGPTWELSQYVLGAQPVAPGYKTWQVKPRTSGLAWSRGAIPTPQGQIGVSWTHQGQDYRLEVTSPAGTTGEVWVPLSSARARTTAPAGATYLRREGAYDVFSVGAGSFTFVSAPESAGPGTPTTPTTPGALAPRKDPRISGLFRVGRKLVARHGVWTPGATSYDYQWTRNGKRIRGADGKTYEVRARDRGKRISLVVTATDTSGRTGSVTVRGKRVR
;
A
#
# COMPACT_ATOMS: atom_id res chain seq x y z
N MET A 1 30.04 18.68 -18.00
CA MET A 1 29.91 19.31 -16.68
C MET A 1 31.01 18.73 -15.80
N GLN A 2 32.10 19.48 -15.56
CA GLN A 2 33.19 19.02 -14.70
C GLN A 2 32.71 19.10 -13.25
N LEU A 3 32.52 17.95 -12.59
CA LEU A 3 32.34 17.89 -11.14
C LEU A 3 33.65 18.32 -10.49
N THR A 4 33.63 19.47 -9.83
CA THR A 4 34.70 19.91 -8.93
C THR A 4 34.89 18.86 -7.84
N ALA A 5 36.14 18.51 -7.57
CA ALA A 5 36.48 17.71 -6.39
C ALA A 5 35.89 18.38 -5.15
N LEU A 6 35.35 17.59 -4.22
CA LEU A 6 35.08 18.05 -2.86
C LEU A 6 36.44 18.39 -2.24
N THR A 7 36.80 19.66 -2.32
CA THR A 7 37.85 20.25 -1.50
C THR A 7 37.35 20.28 -0.07
N ALA A 8 38.26 20.11 0.90
CA ALA A 8 37.94 20.17 2.32
C ALA A 8 37.31 21.51 2.77
N ASP A 9 37.25 22.50 1.89
CA ASP A 9 36.49 23.73 2.05
C ASP A 9 35.42 23.86 0.97
N ALA A 10 34.20 24.13 1.42
CA ALA A 10 32.95 24.39 0.70
C ALA A 10 32.22 23.18 0.10
N ALA A 11 31.26 22.67 0.89
CA ALA A 11 29.99 22.18 0.37
C ALA A 11 29.43 23.20 -0.66
N PRO A 12 28.69 22.77 -1.70
CA PRO A 12 27.98 23.71 -2.57
C PRO A 12 27.27 24.79 -1.76
N ALA A 13 27.35 26.04 -2.22
CA ALA A 13 26.74 27.19 -1.56
C ALA A 13 25.23 26.95 -1.39
N GLY A 14 24.81 26.61 -0.17
CA GLY A 14 23.45 26.21 0.18
C GLY A 14 23.09 24.82 -0.36
N PRO A 15 22.40 23.98 0.43
CA PRO A 15 21.99 22.67 -0.08
C PRO A 15 20.89 22.79 -1.13
N SER A 16 21.16 22.39 -2.39
CA SER A 16 20.18 22.32 -3.48
C SER A 16 18.92 21.56 -3.10
N TRP A 17 19.07 20.55 -2.24
CA TRP A 17 18.00 19.72 -1.74
C TRP A 17 16.90 20.47 -0.98
N ALA A 18 17.20 21.64 -0.39
CA ALA A 18 16.21 22.40 0.37
C ALA A 18 15.02 22.84 -0.51
N SER A 19 15.24 23.00 -1.82
CA SER A 19 14.18 23.34 -2.78
C SER A 19 13.23 22.18 -3.10
N SER A 20 13.61 20.94 -2.77
CA SER A 20 12.78 19.75 -2.93
C SER A 20 11.87 19.49 -1.73
N VAL A 21 12.10 20.17 -0.59
CA VAL A 21 11.24 20.07 0.58
C VAL A 21 9.91 20.74 0.28
N LEU A 22 8.84 19.98 0.39
CA LEU A 22 7.50 20.45 0.06
C LEU A 22 6.98 21.42 1.14
N GLY A 23 7.24 21.12 2.43
CA GLY A 23 6.81 21.92 3.58
C GLY A 23 7.55 23.26 3.72
N ASP A 24 6.88 24.25 4.31
CA ASP A 24 7.38 25.63 4.42
C ASP A 24 7.31 26.21 5.84
N GLY A 25 6.89 25.41 6.82
CA GLY A 25 6.74 25.81 8.22
C GLY A 25 5.52 26.70 8.50
N SER A 26 4.70 27.01 7.49
CA SER A 26 3.51 27.84 7.69
C SER A 26 2.44 27.10 8.48
N THR A 27 1.85 27.80 9.44
CA THR A 27 0.63 27.36 10.13
C THR A 27 -0.64 27.84 9.44
N ASP A 28 -0.54 28.83 8.53
CA ASP A 28 -1.65 29.30 7.71
C ASP A 28 -1.48 28.77 6.28
N LEU A 29 -2.22 27.73 5.96
CA LEU A 29 -2.16 27.07 4.66
C LEU A 29 -3.21 27.71 3.74
N GLN A 30 -2.74 28.26 2.62
CA GLN A 30 -3.56 29.03 1.68
C GLN A 30 -3.67 28.31 0.33
N PRO A 31 -4.80 28.44 -0.39
CA PRO A 31 -4.95 27.88 -1.72
C PRO A 31 -3.98 28.54 -2.71
N ARG A 32 -3.53 27.78 -3.71
CA ARG A 32 -2.60 28.24 -4.76
C ARG A 32 -3.29 28.58 -6.08
N ALA A 33 -4.45 27.97 -6.34
CA ALA A 33 -5.21 28.21 -7.56
C ALA A 33 -6.72 28.06 -7.36
N VAL A 34 -7.49 28.76 -8.19
CA VAL A 34 -8.91 28.45 -8.43
C VAL A 34 -8.96 27.44 -9.57
N THR A 35 -9.48 26.24 -9.29
CA THR A 35 -9.57 25.17 -10.30
C THR A 35 -10.75 25.39 -11.24
N THR A 36 -11.91 25.71 -10.69
CA THR A 36 -13.15 25.94 -11.44
C THR A 36 -14.17 26.68 -10.59
N THR A 37 -15.15 27.30 -11.24
CA THR A 37 -16.33 27.90 -10.61
C THR A 37 -17.61 27.36 -11.24
N PHE A 38 -18.70 27.37 -10.47
CA PHE A 38 -20.05 27.03 -10.94
C PHE A 38 -21.02 28.14 -10.53
N GLY A 39 -22.12 28.31 -11.28
CA GLY A 39 -23.20 29.22 -10.92
C GLY A 39 -22.79 30.71 -10.84
N GLY A 40 -23.55 31.49 -10.05
CA GLY A 40 -23.35 32.92 -9.88
C GLY A 40 -22.13 33.29 -9.03
N VAL A 41 -20.93 33.16 -9.60
CA VAL A 41 -19.64 33.50 -8.95
C VAL A 41 -18.98 34.67 -9.66
N THR A 42 -18.51 35.66 -8.91
CA THR A 42 -17.65 36.73 -9.43
C THR A 42 -16.41 36.91 -8.57
N ASN A 43 -15.29 37.23 -9.22
CA ASN A 43 -14.00 37.53 -8.57
C ASN A 43 -13.46 36.40 -7.64
N ALA A 44 -13.59 35.13 -8.06
CA ALA A 44 -13.12 33.98 -7.28
C ALA A 44 -11.62 34.03 -6.94
N GLU A 45 -10.80 34.59 -7.84
CA GLU A 45 -9.35 34.77 -7.68
C GLU A 45 -8.97 35.59 -6.44
N ALA A 46 -9.88 36.42 -5.90
CA ALA A 46 -9.63 37.19 -4.68
C ALA A 46 -9.42 36.30 -3.44
N LEU A 47 -9.71 35.00 -3.53
CA LEU A 47 -9.43 34.02 -2.48
C LEU A 47 -7.99 33.49 -2.48
N LEU A 48 -7.15 33.88 -3.45
CA LEU A 48 -5.74 33.52 -3.48
C LEU A 48 -4.89 34.55 -2.72
N PRO A 49 -3.81 34.14 -2.04
CA PRO A 49 -3.01 35.02 -1.17
C PRO A 49 -2.29 36.15 -1.93
N THR A 50 -2.17 36.05 -3.25
CA THR A 50 -1.55 37.07 -4.12
C THR A 50 -2.52 38.13 -4.62
N ARG A 51 -3.81 38.04 -4.26
CA ARG A 51 -4.89 38.91 -4.74
C ARG A 51 -5.54 39.66 -3.59
N SER A 52 -6.38 40.64 -3.90
CA SER A 52 -7.13 41.43 -2.91
C SER A 52 -8.60 41.58 -3.31
N GLY A 53 -9.44 41.90 -2.34
CA GLY A 53 -10.88 42.07 -2.52
C GLY A 53 -11.69 40.91 -1.96
N THR A 54 -12.83 40.60 -2.60
CA THR A 54 -13.75 39.55 -2.14
C THR A 54 -14.29 38.78 -3.32
N ALA A 55 -14.43 37.46 -3.16
CA ALA A 55 -15.23 36.62 -4.06
C ALA A 55 -16.71 36.74 -3.68
N THR A 56 -17.59 36.94 -4.65
CA THR A 56 -19.04 37.03 -4.42
C THR A 56 -19.74 35.81 -5.00
N LEU A 57 -20.51 35.11 -4.17
CA LEU A 57 -21.39 34.00 -4.54
C LEU A 57 -22.85 34.50 -4.40
N SER A 58 -23.64 34.41 -5.46
CA SER A 58 -25.03 34.88 -5.50
C SER A 58 -25.95 33.83 -6.13
N TRP A 59 -27.01 33.45 -5.42
CA TRP A 59 -27.96 32.43 -5.87
C TRP A 59 -29.40 32.86 -5.64
N ASP A 60 -30.26 32.65 -6.64
CA ASP A 60 -31.71 32.85 -6.57
C ASP A 60 -32.46 31.54 -6.22
N GLY A 61 -31.74 30.43 -6.07
CA GLY A 61 -32.30 29.09 -5.85
C GLY A 61 -32.60 28.31 -7.12
N GLN A 62 -32.28 28.85 -8.30
CA GLN A 62 -32.47 28.20 -9.59
C GLN A 62 -31.13 27.81 -10.22
N GLY A 63 -31.13 26.72 -10.98
CA GLY A 63 -29.92 26.24 -11.67
C GLY A 63 -28.78 25.81 -10.73
N LEU A 64 -27.54 26.01 -11.18
CA LEU A 64 -26.34 25.62 -10.45
C LEU A 64 -26.09 26.51 -9.22
N ALA A 65 -25.92 25.87 -8.07
CA ALA A 65 -25.47 26.52 -6.85
C ALA A 65 -24.07 27.16 -7.04
N PRO A 66 -23.89 28.45 -6.71
CA PRO A 66 -22.61 29.14 -6.83
C PRO A 66 -21.53 28.43 -6.03
N THR A 67 -20.42 28.12 -6.67
CA THR A 67 -19.33 27.35 -6.06
C THR A 67 -17.98 27.81 -6.56
N VAL A 68 -17.00 27.89 -5.66
CA VAL A 68 -15.58 28.04 -5.99
C VAL A 68 -14.84 26.77 -5.57
N VAL A 69 -14.02 26.21 -6.45
CA VAL A 69 -13.14 25.07 -6.16
C VAL A 69 -11.69 25.56 -6.14
N LEU A 70 -11.00 25.26 -5.06
CA LEU A 70 -9.63 25.71 -4.80
C LEU A 70 -8.68 24.51 -4.74
N ASP A 71 -7.46 24.71 -5.21
CA ASP A 71 -6.36 23.74 -5.14
C ASP A 71 -5.21 24.30 -4.28
N TYR A 72 -4.79 23.55 -3.28
CA TYR A 72 -3.64 23.87 -2.42
C TYR A 72 -2.29 23.46 -3.06
N GLY A 73 -2.32 22.76 -4.20
CA GLY A 73 -1.17 22.26 -4.95
C GLY A 73 -0.60 20.95 -4.41
N ARG A 74 -0.97 20.57 -3.19
CA ARG A 74 -0.63 19.33 -2.49
C ARG A 74 -1.64 19.06 -1.38
N VAL A 75 -1.62 17.86 -0.83
CA VAL A 75 -2.37 17.51 0.38
C VAL A 75 -1.85 18.32 1.56
N VAL A 76 -2.78 18.91 2.30
CA VAL A 76 -2.58 19.65 3.54
C VAL A 76 -3.60 19.18 4.59
N THR A 77 -3.33 19.46 5.86
CA THR A 77 -4.14 18.98 7.00
C THR A 77 -4.35 20.10 8.02
N GLY A 78 -5.48 20.10 8.73
CA GLY A 78 -5.70 21.08 9.80
C GLY A 78 -7.16 21.46 10.01
N LEU A 79 -7.39 22.72 10.39
CA LEU A 79 -8.72 23.30 10.63
C LEU A 79 -9.09 24.26 9.49
N PRO A 80 -10.03 23.89 8.61
CA PRO A 80 -10.51 24.79 7.57
C PRO A 80 -11.22 26.01 8.13
N ARG A 81 -10.97 27.17 7.51
CA ARG A 81 -11.62 28.45 7.83
C ARG A 81 -11.97 29.24 6.58
N PHE A 82 -12.96 30.11 6.69
CA PHE A 82 -13.25 31.15 5.70
C PHE A 82 -13.80 32.41 6.39
N THR A 83 -13.52 33.58 5.81
CA THR A 83 -13.96 34.88 6.34
C THR A 83 -15.01 35.49 5.41
N VAL A 84 -16.20 35.72 5.95
CA VAL A 84 -17.31 36.40 5.27
C VAL A 84 -17.21 37.89 5.60
N SER A 85 -17.11 38.72 4.57
CA SER A 85 -17.11 40.18 4.70
C SER A 85 -18.51 40.78 4.62
N GLN A 86 -19.43 40.11 3.91
CA GLN A 86 -20.82 40.53 3.76
C GLN A 86 -21.72 39.33 3.49
N VAL A 87 -22.92 39.33 4.07
CA VAL A 87 -23.98 38.34 3.80
C VAL A 87 -25.31 39.05 3.57
N THR A 88 -26.09 38.55 2.63
CA THR A 88 -27.43 39.07 2.29
C THR A 88 -28.34 37.88 1.97
N PRO A 89 -29.08 37.35 2.95
CA PRO A 89 -30.06 36.30 2.72
C PRO A 89 -31.18 36.76 1.78
N ALA A 90 -31.85 35.82 1.09
CA ALA A 90 -33.06 36.13 0.33
C ALA A 90 -34.19 36.65 1.23
N SER A 91 -35.17 37.34 0.63
CA SER A 91 -36.31 37.91 1.36
C SER A 91 -37.01 36.87 2.25
N GLY A 92 -37.19 37.20 3.53
CA GLY A 92 -37.80 36.31 4.52
C GLY A 92 -36.84 35.33 5.21
N ALA A 93 -35.58 35.24 4.79
CA ALA A 93 -34.54 34.43 5.44
C ALA A 93 -33.66 35.27 6.37
N THR A 94 -33.13 34.66 7.43
CA THR A 94 -32.22 35.30 8.40
C THR A 94 -30.77 34.87 8.25
N SER A 95 -30.48 33.89 7.40
CA SER A 95 -29.14 33.36 7.15
C SER A 95 -29.02 32.80 5.74
N VAL A 96 -27.79 32.56 5.30
CA VAL A 96 -27.50 31.71 4.14
C VAL A 96 -26.75 30.45 4.58
N GLY A 97 -26.96 29.34 3.88
CA GLY A 97 -26.15 28.14 4.02
C GLY A 97 -24.91 28.21 3.13
N VAL A 98 -23.72 28.06 3.73
CA VAL A 98 -22.46 27.93 3.01
C VAL A 98 -21.87 26.56 3.30
N ARG A 99 -21.76 25.73 2.26
CA ARG A 99 -21.18 24.39 2.34
C ARG A 99 -19.71 24.39 1.92
N THR A 100 -18.84 23.91 2.78
CA THR A 100 -17.48 23.53 2.41
C THR A 100 -17.40 22.04 2.12
N ALA A 101 -16.54 21.60 1.21
CA ALA A 101 -16.28 20.20 0.90
C ALA A 101 -14.81 19.97 0.53
N TYR A 102 -14.29 18.79 0.85
CA TYR A 102 -12.85 18.51 0.81
C TYR A 102 -12.54 17.16 0.16
N SER A 103 -11.46 17.12 -0.61
CA SER A 103 -10.89 15.88 -1.15
C SER A 103 -9.38 16.00 -1.35
N GLU A 104 -8.68 14.86 -1.37
CA GLU A 104 -7.31 14.78 -1.88
C GLU A 104 -7.28 14.69 -3.42
N SER A 105 -8.40 14.34 -4.07
CA SER A 105 -8.53 14.18 -5.53
C SER A 105 -9.75 14.94 -6.08
N LEU A 106 -9.52 15.70 -7.16
CA LEU A 106 -10.59 16.48 -7.78
C LEU A 106 -11.75 15.61 -8.26
N GLY A 107 -11.46 14.41 -8.75
CA GLY A 107 -12.47 13.46 -9.25
C GLY A 107 -13.44 12.94 -8.19
N PHE A 108 -13.04 12.98 -6.90
CA PHE A 108 -13.90 12.58 -5.79
C PHE A 108 -14.60 13.78 -5.13
N LEU A 109 -14.05 14.99 -5.26
CA LEU A 109 -14.73 16.22 -4.85
C LEU A 109 -15.91 16.55 -5.78
N LEU A 110 -15.67 16.45 -7.08
CA LEU A 110 -16.57 16.87 -8.15
C LEU A 110 -17.21 15.65 -8.82
N ARG A 111 -18.46 15.34 -8.43
CA ARG A 111 -19.21 14.25 -9.05
C ARG A 111 -19.87 14.72 -10.34
N LYS A 112 -19.68 13.93 -11.39
CA LYS A 112 -20.38 14.07 -12.67
C LYS A 112 -21.56 13.10 -12.69
N GLY A 113 -22.66 13.50 -13.32
CA GLY A 113 -23.66 12.52 -13.76
C GLY A 113 -23.02 11.64 -14.83
N SER A 114 -23.25 10.33 -14.74
CA SER A 114 -22.79 9.36 -15.72
C SER A 114 -23.93 8.38 -16.00
N SER A 115 -24.27 8.23 -17.27
CA SER A 115 -25.33 7.36 -17.73
C SER A 115 -25.05 6.90 -19.16
N SER A 116 -26.02 6.22 -19.75
CA SER A 116 -26.04 5.90 -21.17
C SER A 116 -27.44 6.13 -21.74
N LEU A 117 -27.50 6.34 -23.05
CA LEU A 117 -28.76 6.42 -23.77
C LEU A 117 -29.52 5.11 -23.68
N VAL A 118 -30.81 5.19 -23.32
CA VAL A 118 -31.73 4.04 -23.33
C VAL A 118 -32.62 3.98 -24.58
N LEU A 119 -32.61 5.06 -25.36
CA LEU A 119 -33.23 5.21 -26.67
C LEU A 119 -32.31 6.03 -27.56
N ASP A 120 -32.39 5.78 -28.87
CA ASP A 120 -31.72 6.60 -29.86
C ASP A 120 -32.19 8.06 -29.76
N ALA A 121 -31.25 8.98 -29.87
CA ALA A 121 -31.52 10.41 -29.93
C ALA A 121 -31.16 10.90 -31.33
N ALA A 122 -32.16 11.23 -32.15
CA ALA A 122 -31.92 11.75 -33.49
C ALA A 122 -31.30 13.16 -33.44
N ALA A 123 -30.58 13.56 -34.50
CA ALA A 123 -30.18 14.95 -34.68
C ALA A 123 -31.41 15.88 -34.61
N GLY A 124 -31.30 16.98 -33.87
CA GLY A 124 -32.39 17.89 -33.53
C GLY A 124 -33.16 17.53 -32.26
N SER A 125 -32.83 16.42 -31.57
CA SER A 125 -33.48 16.06 -30.31
C SER A 125 -33.10 17.04 -29.19
N THR A 126 -34.09 17.41 -28.36
CA THR A 126 -33.88 18.24 -27.16
C THR A 126 -34.09 17.46 -25.86
N ASN A 127 -34.55 16.22 -25.94
CA ASN A 127 -34.77 15.34 -24.79
C ASN A 127 -33.96 14.05 -24.94
N VAL A 128 -33.07 13.81 -23.98
CA VAL A 128 -32.11 12.72 -23.95
C VAL A 128 -32.59 11.68 -22.94
N LYS A 129 -32.95 10.49 -23.41
CA LYS A 129 -33.49 9.41 -22.55
C LYS A 129 -32.36 8.58 -21.98
N VAL A 130 -32.22 8.56 -20.66
CA VAL A 130 -31.07 7.99 -19.97
C VAL A 130 -31.47 6.95 -18.91
N GLY A 131 -30.55 6.04 -18.62
CA GLY A 131 -30.74 5.01 -17.59
C GLY A 131 -30.59 5.52 -16.15
N ASP A 132 -29.97 6.68 -15.97
CA ASP A 132 -29.73 7.32 -14.66
C ASP A 132 -29.70 8.84 -14.81
N VAL A 133 -30.29 9.54 -13.84
CA VAL A 133 -30.29 11.02 -13.73
C VAL A 133 -29.64 11.50 -12.43
N SER A 134 -29.02 10.59 -11.67
CA SER A 134 -28.32 10.90 -10.44
C SER A 134 -27.14 11.84 -10.70
N ASN A 135 -26.93 12.79 -9.79
CA ASN A 135 -25.90 13.83 -9.89
C ASN A 135 -26.02 14.78 -11.10
N VAL A 136 -27.16 14.76 -11.80
CA VAL A 136 -27.49 15.70 -12.88
C VAL A 136 -28.33 16.86 -12.33
N VAL A 137 -27.95 18.09 -12.66
CA VAL A 137 -28.60 19.33 -12.20
C VAL A 137 -28.77 20.29 -13.37
N VAL A 138 -29.86 21.06 -13.35
CA VAL A 138 -30.12 22.14 -14.33
C VAL A 138 -28.95 23.14 -14.35
N GLY A 139 -28.53 23.54 -15.55
CA GLY A 139 -27.42 24.46 -15.80
C GLY A 139 -26.07 23.79 -16.06
N GLN A 140 -25.92 22.48 -15.84
CA GLN A 140 -24.72 21.73 -16.26
C GLN A 140 -24.65 21.63 -17.79
N GLN A 141 -23.45 21.40 -18.32
CA GLN A 141 -23.28 20.92 -19.69
C GLN A 141 -23.46 19.41 -19.72
N LEU A 142 -24.39 18.92 -20.52
CA LEU A 142 -24.52 17.50 -20.86
C LEU A 142 -23.65 17.20 -22.07
N SER A 143 -22.89 16.11 -22.05
CA SER A 143 -22.15 15.56 -23.19
C SER A 143 -22.78 14.22 -23.58
N VAL A 144 -23.10 14.03 -24.85
CA VAL A 144 -23.69 12.79 -25.40
C VAL A 144 -22.76 12.22 -26.46
N GLY A 145 -22.40 10.94 -26.35
CA GLY A 145 -21.45 10.28 -27.23
C GLY A 145 -19.98 10.51 -26.85
N THR A 146 -19.07 10.09 -27.74
CA THR A 146 -17.61 10.23 -27.55
C THR A 146 -16.93 10.79 -28.80
N GLY A 147 -15.69 11.25 -28.64
CA GLY A 147 -14.84 11.69 -29.75
C GLY A 147 -15.36 12.93 -30.46
N THR A 148 -15.09 13.04 -31.77
CA THR A 148 -15.47 14.18 -32.60
C THR A 148 -16.97 14.24 -32.93
N SER A 149 -17.70 13.16 -32.64
CA SER A 149 -19.16 13.06 -32.75
C SER A 149 -19.89 13.39 -31.45
N ALA A 150 -19.18 13.78 -30.39
CA ALA A 150 -19.81 14.13 -29.12
C ALA A 150 -20.51 15.49 -29.19
N ASP A 151 -21.76 15.53 -28.76
CA ASP A 151 -22.53 16.76 -28.63
C ASP A 151 -22.49 17.28 -27.20
N THR A 152 -22.44 18.61 -27.04
CA THR A 152 -22.54 19.26 -25.73
C THR A 152 -23.66 20.30 -25.70
N ALA A 153 -24.53 20.25 -24.69
CA ALA A 153 -25.63 21.21 -24.54
C ALA A 153 -25.95 21.49 -23.07
N THR A 154 -26.47 22.68 -22.76
CA THR A 154 -26.86 23.06 -21.40
C THR A 154 -28.15 22.36 -20.98
N ILE A 155 -28.16 21.77 -19.79
CA ILE A 155 -29.34 21.12 -19.20
C ILE A 155 -30.34 22.16 -18.73
N THR A 156 -31.59 22.06 -19.18
CA THR A 156 -32.68 22.97 -18.84
C THR A 156 -33.73 22.33 -17.93
N ALA A 157 -33.88 21.00 -17.97
CA ALA A 157 -34.71 20.25 -17.03
C ALA A 157 -34.16 18.84 -16.82
N VAL A 158 -34.29 18.34 -15.59
CA VAL A 158 -33.96 16.95 -15.23
C VAL A 158 -35.26 16.23 -14.89
N GLY A 159 -35.58 15.20 -15.69
CA GLY A 159 -36.75 14.35 -15.49
C GLY A 159 -36.42 13.09 -14.69
N THR A 160 -37.12 12.02 -15.01
CA THR A 160 -36.96 10.68 -14.43
C THR A 160 -36.11 9.80 -15.34
N ALA A 161 -35.28 8.96 -14.74
CA ALA A 161 -34.53 7.93 -15.45
C ALA A 161 -35.45 6.83 -16.00
N ALA A 162 -34.91 6.03 -16.92
CA ALA A 162 -35.58 4.82 -17.36
C ALA A 162 -35.79 3.85 -16.18
N THR A 163 -36.95 3.20 -16.17
CA THR A 163 -37.24 2.10 -15.25
C THR A 163 -37.16 0.81 -16.02
N VAL A 164 -36.37 -0.16 -15.54
CA VAL A 164 -36.20 -1.47 -16.13
C VAL A 164 -36.51 -2.53 -15.07
N ASN A 165 -37.45 -3.42 -15.36
CA ASN A 165 -37.70 -4.61 -14.55
C ASN A 165 -37.75 -5.84 -15.45
N PRO A 166 -37.21 -6.98 -15.02
CA PRO A 166 -37.31 -8.20 -15.78
C PRO A 166 -38.75 -8.73 -15.77
N SER A 167 -39.15 -9.32 -16.90
CA SER A 167 -40.39 -10.11 -16.99
C SER A 167 -40.31 -11.34 -16.08
N PHE A 168 -41.41 -11.63 -15.38
CA PHE A 168 -41.49 -12.76 -14.47
C PHE A 168 -41.56 -14.11 -15.20
N VAL A 169 -42.27 -14.12 -16.35
CA VAL A 169 -42.48 -15.27 -17.23
C VAL A 169 -42.28 -14.86 -18.69
N ALA A 170 -42.19 -15.86 -19.58
CA ALA A 170 -42.20 -15.62 -21.01
C ALA A 170 -43.55 -15.03 -21.44
N THR A 171 -43.54 -14.04 -22.33
CA THR A 171 -44.75 -13.43 -22.89
C THR A 171 -44.99 -13.93 -24.31
N ALA A 172 -46.22 -14.30 -24.64
CA ALA A 172 -46.58 -14.78 -25.98
C ALA A 172 -46.89 -13.60 -26.92
N ALA A 173 -46.74 -13.83 -28.23
CA ALA A 173 -47.30 -12.95 -29.24
C ALA A 173 -48.83 -12.84 -29.04
N GLY A 174 -49.36 -11.64 -29.12
CA GLY A 174 -50.75 -11.28 -28.81
C GLY A 174 -51.02 -10.95 -27.34
N ALA A 175 -50.02 -11.03 -26.45
CA ALA A 175 -50.20 -10.71 -25.04
C ALA A 175 -50.52 -9.22 -24.83
N THR A 176 -51.59 -8.95 -24.07
CA THR A 176 -51.95 -7.60 -23.58
C THR A 176 -51.58 -7.39 -22.12
N ARG A 177 -50.94 -8.37 -21.48
CA ARG A 177 -50.46 -8.31 -20.10
C ARG A 177 -49.02 -8.81 -20.05
N ILE A 178 -48.19 -8.10 -19.29
CA ILE A 178 -46.79 -8.44 -19.04
C ILE A 178 -46.59 -8.53 -17.53
N GLU A 179 -46.17 -9.69 -17.07
CA GLU A 179 -45.90 -9.96 -15.65
C GLU A 179 -44.48 -9.52 -15.32
N VAL A 180 -44.30 -8.75 -14.25
CA VAL A 180 -43.02 -8.12 -13.88
C VAL A 180 -42.78 -8.27 -12.38
N LEU A 181 -41.51 -8.40 -12.00
CA LEU A 181 -41.10 -8.51 -10.59
C LEU A 181 -41.38 -7.25 -9.75
N SER A 182 -41.54 -6.10 -10.39
CA SER A 182 -41.94 -4.85 -9.75
C SER A 182 -42.73 -4.00 -10.72
N VAL A 183 -43.77 -3.34 -10.21
CA VAL A 183 -44.57 -2.34 -10.94
C VAL A 183 -44.18 -0.91 -10.56
N ALA A 184 -43.21 -0.73 -9.66
CA ALA A 184 -42.75 0.59 -9.25
C ALA A 184 -42.09 1.30 -10.44
N GLY A 185 -42.40 2.59 -10.62
CA GLY A 185 -41.86 3.42 -11.71
C GLY A 185 -42.66 3.37 -13.02
N TYR A 186 -43.58 2.41 -13.18
CA TYR A 186 -44.50 2.39 -14.32
C TYR A 186 -45.76 3.21 -14.04
N ALA A 187 -46.27 3.88 -15.08
CA ALA A 187 -47.51 4.64 -15.04
C ALA A 187 -48.31 4.45 -16.33
N VAL A 188 -49.63 4.57 -16.22
CA VAL A 188 -50.54 4.55 -17.37
C VAL A 188 -50.18 5.67 -18.35
N GLY A 189 -50.20 5.35 -19.64
CA GLY A 189 -49.87 6.26 -20.74
C GLY A 189 -48.38 6.30 -21.11
N GLN A 190 -47.51 5.60 -20.38
CA GLN A 190 -46.10 5.52 -20.73
C GLN A 190 -45.85 4.56 -21.91
N ASP A 191 -44.85 4.91 -22.73
CA ASP A 191 -44.23 3.96 -23.65
C ASP A 191 -43.55 2.84 -22.88
N LEU A 192 -43.73 1.61 -23.35
CA LEU A 192 -43.10 0.42 -22.82
C LEU A 192 -42.33 -0.29 -23.91
N TYR A 193 -41.10 -0.67 -23.61
CA TYR A 193 -40.23 -1.45 -24.48
C TYR A 193 -39.97 -2.80 -23.85
N VAL A 194 -40.16 -3.87 -24.60
CA VAL A 194 -39.91 -5.24 -24.17
C VAL A 194 -38.71 -5.76 -24.95
N ASP A 195 -37.75 -6.38 -24.27
CA ASP A 195 -36.53 -6.95 -24.84
C ASP A 195 -35.49 -5.90 -25.30
N ARG A 196 -34.37 -6.37 -25.87
CA ARG A 196 -33.23 -5.53 -26.32
C ARG A 196 -32.87 -5.80 -27.79
N GLY A 197 -32.11 -4.87 -28.37
CA GLY A 197 -31.56 -5.01 -29.72
C GLY A 197 -32.64 -5.21 -30.78
N ALA A 198 -32.41 -6.15 -31.72
CA ALA A 198 -33.34 -6.43 -32.82
C ALA A 198 -34.67 -7.07 -32.37
N ALA A 199 -34.73 -7.64 -31.16
CA ALA A 199 -35.93 -8.24 -30.59
C ALA A 199 -36.79 -7.21 -29.83
N ARG A 200 -36.31 -5.96 -29.69
CA ARG A 200 -36.99 -4.92 -28.92
C ARG A 200 -38.33 -4.55 -29.56
N GLU A 201 -39.39 -4.73 -28.80
CA GLU A 201 -40.75 -4.36 -29.20
C GLU A 201 -41.25 -3.16 -28.39
N LYS A 202 -42.05 -2.27 -29.01
CA LYS A 202 -42.66 -1.09 -28.37
C LYS A 202 -44.18 -1.23 -28.25
N THR A 203 -44.72 -0.91 -27.08
CA THR A 203 -46.16 -0.77 -26.79
C THR A 203 -46.39 0.38 -25.79
N SER A 204 -47.61 0.54 -25.26
CA SER A 204 -47.96 1.55 -24.25
C SER A 204 -48.75 0.96 -23.10
N ILE A 205 -48.52 1.45 -21.89
CA ILE A 205 -49.18 0.97 -20.66
C ILE A 205 -50.59 1.56 -20.56
N THR A 206 -51.60 0.71 -20.41
CA THR A 206 -53.00 1.11 -20.22
C THR A 206 -53.51 0.86 -18.81
N ALA A 207 -52.88 -0.04 -18.04
CA ALA A 207 -53.13 -0.23 -16.61
C ALA A 207 -51.88 -0.76 -15.90
N VAL A 208 -51.68 -0.35 -14.65
CA VAL A 208 -50.62 -0.87 -13.76
C VAL A 208 -51.27 -1.69 -12.66
N GLY A 209 -50.94 -2.97 -12.61
CA GLY A 209 -51.47 -3.95 -11.67
C GLY A 209 -50.53 -4.24 -10.50
N ARG A 210 -50.61 -5.46 -9.96
CA ARG A 210 -49.75 -5.98 -8.89
C ARG A 210 -48.56 -6.72 -9.48
N ALA A 211 -47.39 -6.54 -8.88
CA ALA A 211 -46.16 -7.24 -9.23
C ALA A 211 -46.26 -8.75 -8.94
N SER A 212 -45.47 -9.51 -9.69
CA SER A 212 -45.31 -10.95 -9.54
C SER A 212 -44.19 -11.25 -8.54
N PHE A 213 -44.30 -12.35 -7.80
CA PHE A 213 -43.24 -12.81 -6.92
C PHE A 213 -43.31 -14.32 -6.68
N THR A 214 -42.16 -14.94 -6.41
CA THR A 214 -42.06 -16.33 -5.96
C THR A 214 -41.93 -16.35 -4.44
N THR A 215 -42.49 -17.36 -3.77
CA THR A 215 -42.14 -17.81 -2.41
C THR A 215 -41.97 -19.33 -2.37
N VAL A 216 -41.70 -19.89 -1.19
CA VAL A 216 -41.61 -21.34 -1.02
C VAL A 216 -42.44 -21.82 0.16
N LEU A 217 -42.78 -23.10 0.15
CA LEU A 217 -43.40 -23.73 1.31
C LEU A 217 -42.43 -23.81 2.49
N ALA A 218 -42.88 -23.36 3.66
CA ALA A 218 -42.15 -23.50 4.93
C ALA A 218 -42.38 -24.85 5.62
N ALA A 219 -43.30 -25.67 5.09
CA ALA A 219 -43.54 -27.06 5.49
C ALA A 219 -44.22 -27.84 4.35
N PRO A 220 -44.07 -29.17 4.27
CA PRO A 220 -44.75 -29.98 3.26
C PRO A 220 -46.29 -29.85 3.35
N ALA A 221 -46.98 -29.93 2.20
CA ALA A 221 -48.43 -29.93 2.11
C ALA A 221 -48.93 -31.23 1.46
N THR A 222 -50.03 -31.79 1.97
CA THR A 222 -50.60 -33.06 1.47
C THR A 222 -51.70 -32.79 0.43
N ALA A 223 -51.99 -33.78 -0.42
CA ALA A 223 -53.15 -33.71 -1.31
C ALA A 223 -54.45 -33.55 -0.48
N GLY A 224 -55.33 -32.66 -0.93
CA GLY A 224 -56.56 -32.26 -0.24
C GLY A 224 -56.37 -31.16 0.82
N ALA A 225 -55.14 -30.73 1.11
CA ALA A 225 -54.90 -29.62 2.03
C ALA A 225 -55.57 -28.34 1.54
N THR A 226 -56.25 -27.62 2.42
CA THR A 226 -56.86 -26.31 2.14
C THR A 226 -56.09 -25.17 2.79
N SER A 227 -54.91 -25.46 3.35
CA SER A 227 -54.00 -24.48 3.92
C SER A 227 -52.56 -24.91 3.71
N VAL A 228 -51.71 -23.98 3.29
CA VAL A 228 -50.27 -24.18 3.05
C VAL A 228 -49.45 -23.20 3.88
N LYS A 229 -48.31 -23.66 4.40
CA LYS A 229 -47.37 -22.81 5.16
C LYS A 229 -46.33 -22.27 4.20
N VAL A 230 -46.15 -20.97 4.16
CA VAL A 230 -45.21 -20.30 3.25
C VAL A 230 -44.20 -19.48 4.05
N GLU A 231 -43.00 -19.34 3.53
CA GLU A 231 -41.95 -18.57 4.20
C GLU A 231 -42.25 -17.07 4.26
N ALA A 232 -42.88 -16.51 3.22
CA ALA A 232 -43.25 -15.11 3.17
C ALA A 232 -44.63 -14.88 2.52
N ASN A 233 -45.36 -13.87 3.01
CA ASN A 233 -46.73 -13.54 2.58
C ASN A 233 -46.85 -12.20 1.84
N GLY A 234 -45.78 -11.71 1.18
CA GLY A 234 -45.85 -10.43 0.45
C GLY A 234 -44.56 -9.65 0.28
N GLN A 235 -43.44 -10.15 0.79
CA GLN A 235 -42.13 -9.54 0.57
C GLN A 235 -41.12 -10.67 0.37
N GLN A 236 -40.50 -10.72 -0.80
CA GLN A 236 -39.44 -11.68 -1.08
C GLN A 236 -38.20 -10.98 -1.63
N CYS A 237 -37.06 -11.43 -1.12
CA CYS A 237 -35.74 -10.94 -1.46
C CYS A 237 -35.09 -11.87 -2.47
N TYR A 238 -34.68 -11.32 -3.61
CA TYR A 238 -33.95 -12.04 -4.64
C TYR A 238 -32.45 -11.82 -4.46
N PRO A 239 -31.62 -12.89 -4.45
CA PRO A 239 -30.17 -12.76 -4.49
C PRO A 239 -29.73 -11.91 -5.68
N GLY A 240 -28.96 -10.84 -5.44
CA GLY A 240 -28.44 -9.96 -6.49
C GLY A 240 -29.37 -8.85 -6.98
N TYR A 241 -30.66 -8.86 -6.60
CA TYR A 241 -31.63 -7.85 -7.07
C TYR A 241 -32.35 -7.10 -5.92
N GLY A 242 -32.30 -7.59 -4.67
CA GLY A 242 -32.92 -6.92 -3.52
C GLY A 242 -34.32 -7.43 -3.20
N CYS A 243 -34.99 -6.79 -2.24
CA CYS A 243 -36.34 -7.15 -1.79
C CYS A 243 -37.39 -6.29 -2.50
N PHE A 244 -38.36 -6.92 -3.13
CA PHE A 244 -39.43 -6.23 -3.86
C PHE A 244 -40.81 -6.67 -3.36
N GLY A 245 -41.78 -5.75 -3.47
CA GLY A 245 -43.18 -6.00 -3.18
C GLY A 245 -43.71 -5.22 -1.97
N ALA A 246 -44.81 -4.50 -2.18
CA ALA A 246 -45.63 -3.89 -1.13
C ALA A 246 -47.02 -4.56 -1.03
N ALA A 247 -47.24 -5.68 -1.72
CA ALA A 247 -48.56 -6.30 -1.82
C ALA A 247 -48.52 -7.74 -1.35
N ALA A 248 -49.10 -7.98 -0.16
CA ALA A 248 -49.42 -9.30 0.34
C ALA A 248 -50.36 -10.05 -0.61
N PHE A 249 -50.37 -11.39 -0.53
CA PHE A 249 -51.43 -12.20 -1.13
C PHE A 249 -52.81 -11.64 -0.71
N GLN A 250 -53.79 -11.76 -1.59
CA GLN A 250 -55.18 -11.37 -1.36
C GLN A 250 -56.09 -12.58 -1.56
N VAL A 251 -57.21 -12.59 -0.85
CA VAL A 251 -58.26 -13.59 -1.07
C VAL A 251 -58.77 -13.45 -2.51
N GLY A 252 -58.82 -14.56 -3.23
CA GLY A 252 -59.15 -14.63 -4.65
C GLY A 252 -57.95 -14.66 -5.58
N ASP A 253 -56.72 -14.46 -5.09
CA ASP A 253 -55.51 -14.60 -5.91
C ASP A 253 -55.35 -16.03 -6.41
N VAL A 254 -54.96 -16.19 -7.68
CA VAL A 254 -54.55 -17.48 -8.24
C VAL A 254 -53.03 -17.57 -8.17
N ILE A 255 -52.53 -18.65 -7.59
CA ILE A 255 -51.11 -18.93 -7.39
C ILE A 255 -50.74 -20.27 -8.03
N ASP A 256 -49.49 -20.42 -8.46
CA ASP A 256 -48.95 -21.69 -8.96
C ASP A 256 -48.03 -22.30 -7.90
N LEU A 257 -48.45 -23.40 -7.30
CA LEU A 257 -47.67 -24.16 -6.32
C LEU A 257 -47.06 -25.39 -7.02
N ASP A 258 -45.76 -25.36 -7.29
CA ASP A 258 -44.99 -26.44 -7.92
C ASP A 258 -45.64 -26.99 -9.21
N GLY A 259 -46.23 -26.11 -10.04
CA GLY A 259 -46.97 -26.48 -11.25
C GLY A 259 -48.44 -26.87 -11.01
N GLU A 260 -49.02 -26.47 -9.88
CA GLU A 260 -50.43 -26.66 -9.52
C GLU A 260 -51.11 -25.31 -9.24
N SER A 261 -52.09 -24.95 -10.07
CA SER A 261 -52.81 -23.68 -9.91
C SER A 261 -53.92 -23.78 -8.85
N VAL A 262 -53.84 -22.94 -7.81
CA VAL A 262 -54.81 -22.92 -6.70
C VAL A 262 -55.22 -21.49 -6.35
N THR A 263 -56.42 -21.32 -5.79
CA THR A 263 -56.95 -20.00 -5.41
C THR A 263 -56.82 -19.75 -3.91
N VAL A 264 -56.29 -18.60 -3.52
CA VAL A 264 -56.17 -18.16 -2.13
C VAL A 264 -57.56 -17.86 -1.55
N THR A 265 -57.91 -18.51 -0.45
CA THR A 265 -59.19 -18.36 0.26
C THR A 265 -59.07 -17.59 1.57
N SER A 266 -57.87 -17.54 2.16
CA SER A 266 -57.55 -16.71 3.32
C SER A 266 -56.05 -16.41 3.40
N VAL A 267 -55.67 -15.34 4.07
CA VAL A 267 -54.27 -14.91 4.21
C VAL A 267 -53.94 -14.81 5.69
N GLY A 268 -53.04 -15.68 6.16
CA GLY A 268 -52.59 -15.75 7.54
C GLY A 268 -51.18 -15.20 7.76
N THR A 269 -50.54 -15.64 8.85
CA THR A 269 -49.15 -15.30 9.17
C THR A 269 -48.16 -16.28 8.51
N PRO A 270 -46.99 -15.81 8.05
CA PRO A 270 -45.98 -16.64 7.40
C PRO A 270 -45.18 -17.50 8.40
N GLY A 271 -44.34 -18.40 7.88
CA GLY A 271 -43.46 -19.30 8.62
C GLY A 271 -44.07 -20.68 8.88
N SER A 272 -43.21 -21.64 9.24
CA SER A 272 -43.61 -23.03 9.50
C SER A 272 -44.58 -23.18 10.67
N THR A 273 -44.59 -22.22 11.60
CA THR A 273 -45.52 -22.12 12.75
C THR A 273 -46.65 -21.12 12.54
N GLY A 274 -46.67 -20.40 11.40
CA GLY A 274 -47.69 -19.40 11.08
C GLY A 274 -49.04 -20.02 10.71
N THR A 275 -50.08 -19.20 10.57
CA THR A 275 -51.41 -19.68 10.12
C THR A 275 -51.45 -20.03 8.62
N GLY A 276 -50.52 -19.50 7.82
CA GLY A 276 -50.32 -19.85 6.40
C GLY A 276 -51.37 -19.22 5.46
N LEU A 277 -51.36 -19.63 4.20
CA LEU A 277 -52.38 -19.25 3.21
C LEU A 277 -53.48 -20.32 3.20
N GLY A 278 -54.73 -19.91 3.25
CA GLY A 278 -55.85 -20.77 2.86
C GLY A 278 -55.89 -20.87 1.34
N VAL A 279 -56.08 -22.07 0.81
CA VAL A 279 -56.14 -22.32 -0.65
C VAL A 279 -57.30 -23.27 -0.99
N THR A 280 -57.73 -23.29 -2.24
CA THR A 280 -58.56 -24.38 -2.77
C THR A 280 -57.85 -25.72 -2.57
N PRO A 281 -58.58 -26.84 -2.35
CA PRO A 281 -57.97 -28.12 -2.02
C PRO A 281 -56.89 -28.55 -3.02
N LEU A 282 -55.69 -28.88 -2.51
CA LEU A 282 -54.60 -29.33 -3.37
C LEU A 282 -54.94 -30.67 -4.05
N VAL A 283 -54.58 -30.81 -5.32
CA VAL A 283 -54.74 -32.03 -6.12
C VAL A 283 -53.61 -33.02 -5.82
N ARG A 284 -52.40 -32.54 -5.53
CA ARG A 284 -51.25 -33.37 -5.15
C ARG A 284 -50.53 -32.87 -3.89
N ALA A 285 -49.61 -33.71 -3.39
CA ALA A 285 -48.74 -33.33 -2.30
C ALA A 285 -47.53 -32.55 -2.81
N HIS A 286 -47.02 -31.63 -1.98
CA HIS A 286 -45.93 -30.72 -2.28
C HIS A 286 -44.89 -30.77 -1.17
N ALA A 287 -43.61 -30.80 -1.53
CA ALA A 287 -42.51 -30.94 -0.58
C ALA A 287 -42.26 -29.63 0.20
N ASN A 288 -41.51 -29.72 1.30
CA ASN A 288 -40.93 -28.53 1.92
C ASN A 288 -40.05 -27.80 0.90
N ALA A 289 -40.02 -26.47 0.95
CA ALA A 289 -39.33 -25.60 0.00
C ALA A 289 -39.82 -25.71 -1.46
N ALA A 290 -40.97 -26.33 -1.72
CA ALA A 290 -41.60 -26.29 -3.05
C ALA A 290 -41.94 -24.84 -3.45
N SER A 291 -41.71 -24.51 -4.73
CA SER A 291 -41.92 -23.16 -5.26
C SER A 291 -43.40 -22.80 -5.31
N LEU A 292 -43.71 -21.56 -4.94
CA LEU A 292 -45.05 -20.99 -5.01
C LEU A 292 -44.96 -19.64 -5.71
N ASP A 293 -45.44 -19.57 -6.93
CA ASP A 293 -45.39 -18.38 -7.78
C ASP A 293 -46.72 -17.62 -7.77
N PHE A 294 -46.67 -16.33 -7.48
CA PHE A 294 -47.75 -15.39 -7.71
C PHE A 294 -47.47 -14.60 -8.98
N HIS A 295 -48.28 -14.83 -10.00
CA HIS A 295 -48.13 -14.20 -11.32
C HIS A 295 -48.53 -12.72 -11.35
N GLY A 296 -49.24 -12.21 -10.33
CA GLY A 296 -49.67 -10.81 -10.28
C GLY A 296 -50.67 -10.45 -11.39
N THR A 297 -51.03 -9.16 -11.46
CA THR A 297 -51.83 -8.63 -12.58
C THR A 297 -50.99 -7.83 -13.58
N GLY A 298 -49.72 -7.57 -13.25
CA GLY A 298 -48.70 -7.07 -14.16
C GLY A 298 -49.02 -5.69 -14.77
N LEU A 299 -48.41 -5.42 -15.93
CA LEU A 299 -48.67 -4.25 -16.75
C LEU A 299 -49.62 -4.64 -17.88
N THR A 300 -50.74 -3.93 -18.01
CA THR A 300 -51.63 -4.08 -19.18
C THR A 300 -51.17 -3.13 -20.28
N VAL A 301 -51.10 -3.61 -21.51
CA VAL A 301 -50.52 -2.88 -22.64
C VAL A 301 -51.45 -2.82 -23.86
N SER A 302 -51.31 -1.76 -24.64
CA SER A 302 -51.97 -1.59 -25.94
C SER A 302 -51.08 -0.79 -26.89
N PRO A 303 -50.86 -1.23 -28.15
CA PRO A 303 -51.36 -2.49 -28.74
C PRO A 303 -50.76 -3.76 -28.09
N ALA A 304 -51.37 -4.91 -28.34
CA ALA A 304 -50.82 -6.19 -27.89
C ALA A 304 -49.42 -6.44 -28.48
N LEU A 305 -48.59 -7.20 -27.77
CA LEU A 305 -47.28 -7.61 -28.29
C LEU A 305 -47.45 -8.41 -29.58
N THR A 306 -46.56 -8.20 -30.55
CA THR A 306 -46.54 -8.84 -31.86
C THR A 306 -45.56 -10.01 -31.89
N ALA A 307 -44.55 -9.99 -31.02
CA ALA A 307 -43.58 -11.06 -30.85
C ALA A 307 -43.76 -11.79 -29.51
N ALA A 308 -43.23 -13.01 -29.43
CA ALA A 308 -43.05 -13.71 -28.17
C ALA A 308 -41.68 -13.33 -27.58
N HIS A 309 -41.62 -13.15 -26.27
CA HIS A 309 -40.39 -12.84 -25.55
C HIS A 309 -40.10 -13.87 -24.47
N ALA A 310 -38.81 -14.17 -24.28
CA ALA A 310 -38.37 -15.13 -23.28
C ALA A 310 -38.62 -14.62 -21.85
N ARG A 311 -38.60 -15.54 -20.88
CA ARG A 311 -38.64 -15.18 -19.46
C ARG A 311 -37.40 -14.35 -19.09
N GLY A 312 -37.58 -13.35 -18.23
CA GLY A 312 -36.49 -12.56 -17.68
C GLY A 312 -35.96 -11.48 -18.62
N VAL A 313 -36.59 -11.27 -19.78
CA VAL A 313 -36.25 -10.13 -20.65
C VAL A 313 -36.59 -8.81 -19.97
N ASP A 314 -35.87 -7.76 -20.34
CA ASP A 314 -36.12 -6.40 -19.87
C ASP A 314 -37.49 -5.89 -20.30
N VAL A 315 -38.23 -5.32 -19.36
CA VAL A 315 -39.44 -4.54 -19.59
C VAL A 315 -39.14 -3.12 -19.13
N MET A 316 -39.00 -2.18 -20.06
CA MET A 316 -38.50 -0.83 -19.81
C MET A 316 -39.54 0.24 -20.14
N THR A 317 -39.69 1.23 -19.26
CA THR A 317 -40.18 2.57 -19.66
C THR A 317 -39.00 3.54 -19.71
N PRO A 318 -38.86 4.39 -20.75
CA PRO A 318 -37.66 5.22 -20.96
C PRO A 318 -37.56 6.42 -20.01
N GLY A 319 -38.57 6.66 -19.17
CA GLY A 319 -38.63 7.83 -18.29
C GLY A 319 -38.80 9.15 -19.05
N THR A 320 -38.81 10.26 -18.31
CA THR A 320 -38.94 11.60 -18.92
C THR A 320 -37.60 12.16 -19.43
N GLY A 321 -36.46 11.65 -18.97
CA GLY A 321 -35.12 11.96 -19.50
C GLY A 321 -34.57 13.32 -19.07
N ILE A 322 -33.49 13.76 -19.71
CA ILE A 322 -32.82 15.05 -19.49
C ILE A 322 -33.14 15.97 -20.67
N THR A 323 -33.66 17.17 -20.39
CA THR A 323 -33.93 18.18 -21.43
C THR A 323 -32.74 19.14 -21.56
N VAL A 324 -32.33 19.40 -22.79
CA VAL A 324 -31.25 20.33 -23.13
C VAL A 324 -31.76 21.54 -23.90
N GLY A 325 -31.09 22.68 -23.71
CA GLY A 325 -31.49 23.97 -24.29
C GLY A 325 -31.16 24.15 -25.77
N THR A 326 -30.11 23.48 -26.25
CA THR A 326 -29.74 23.44 -27.67
C THR A 326 -30.01 22.04 -28.20
N PRO A 327 -30.71 21.88 -29.34
CA PRO A 327 -30.88 20.56 -29.97
C PRO A 327 -29.54 19.88 -30.27
N LEU A 328 -29.51 18.56 -30.15
CA LEU A 328 -28.34 17.75 -30.56
C LEU A 328 -28.05 17.99 -32.05
N ALA A 329 -26.79 18.20 -32.39
CA ALA A 329 -26.32 18.35 -33.77
C ALA A 329 -26.17 16.99 -34.47
N ALA A 330 -25.80 15.93 -33.73
CA ALA A 330 -25.62 14.58 -34.25
C ALA A 330 -26.73 13.63 -33.78
N ALA A 331 -26.87 12.50 -34.49
CA ALA A 331 -27.65 11.38 -34.01
C ALA A 331 -26.78 10.48 -33.12
N HIS A 332 -27.37 9.97 -32.04
CA HIS A 332 -26.72 9.12 -31.05
C HIS A 332 -27.53 7.86 -30.81
N GLY A 333 -26.83 6.74 -30.65
CA GLY A 333 -27.44 5.43 -30.51
C GLY A 333 -27.64 5.03 -29.05
N ILE A 334 -28.55 4.09 -28.83
CA ILE A 334 -28.68 3.39 -27.54
C ILE A 334 -27.31 2.89 -27.05
N GLY A 335 -27.02 3.08 -25.77
CA GLY A 335 -25.75 2.71 -25.14
C GLY A 335 -24.66 3.77 -25.25
N ASP A 336 -24.82 4.80 -26.10
CA ASP A 336 -23.86 5.91 -26.13
C ASP A 336 -23.75 6.56 -24.75
N PRO A 337 -22.53 6.89 -24.30
CA PRO A 337 -22.33 7.46 -22.97
C PRO A 337 -22.92 8.86 -22.90
N VAL A 338 -23.55 9.16 -21.77
CA VAL A 338 -24.08 10.47 -21.44
C VAL A 338 -23.44 10.91 -20.13
N THR A 339 -22.70 12.01 -20.16
CA THR A 339 -22.01 12.54 -18.97
C THR A 339 -22.33 14.02 -18.76
N SER A 340 -22.39 14.47 -17.51
CA SER A 340 -22.53 15.90 -17.22
C SER A 340 -21.17 16.54 -16.90
N SER A 341 -21.07 17.85 -17.08
CA SER A 341 -20.09 18.65 -16.36
C SER A 341 -20.33 18.52 -14.85
N PRO A 342 -19.31 18.73 -14.01
CA PRO A 342 -19.54 18.77 -12.57
C PRO A 342 -20.59 19.81 -12.18
N GLY A 343 -21.33 19.52 -11.12
CA GLY A 343 -22.35 20.41 -10.55
C GLY A 343 -22.91 19.93 -9.22
N ASN A 344 -22.61 18.68 -8.83
CA ASN A 344 -22.78 18.21 -7.46
C ASN A 344 -21.41 18.16 -6.75
N VAL A 345 -21.36 18.76 -5.56
CA VAL A 345 -20.19 18.81 -4.70
C VAL A 345 -20.50 18.02 -3.44
N VAL A 346 -19.76 16.94 -3.21
CA VAL A 346 -20.07 15.99 -2.13
C VAL A 346 -18.88 15.76 -1.20
N GLY A 347 -17.64 15.99 -1.67
CA GLY A 347 -16.43 15.59 -0.95
C GLY A 347 -16.22 14.07 -0.95
N ASP A 348 -15.13 13.61 -0.34
CA ASP A 348 -14.84 12.17 -0.23
C ASP A 348 -15.92 11.41 0.59
N SER A 349 -15.97 10.08 0.42
CA SER A 349 -16.94 9.20 1.12
C SER A 349 -16.84 9.32 2.65
N LEU A 350 -17.99 9.19 3.33
CA LEU A 350 -18.13 9.25 4.80
C LEU A 350 -17.92 7.89 5.50
N GLN A 351 -17.60 6.82 4.76
CA GLN A 351 -17.74 5.45 5.28
C GLN A 351 -16.75 5.06 6.39
N PHE A 352 -15.63 5.78 6.56
CA PHE A 352 -14.64 5.50 7.61
C PHE A 352 -14.33 6.77 8.42
N VAL A 353 -14.97 6.88 9.59
CA VAL A 353 -14.77 7.99 10.53
C VAL A 353 -13.59 7.67 11.45
N GLY A 354 -12.53 8.47 11.35
CA GLY A 354 -11.33 8.36 12.17
C GLY A 354 -11.45 8.92 13.60
N THR A 355 -10.40 8.74 14.40
CA THR A 355 -10.28 9.32 15.76
C THR A 355 -10.21 10.84 15.71
N GLY A 356 -10.98 11.51 16.58
CA GLY A 356 -11.26 12.95 16.50
C GLY A 356 -12.62 13.34 15.91
N ALA A 357 -13.61 12.44 15.99
CA ALA A 357 -15.04 12.62 15.75
C ALA A 357 -15.48 13.66 14.70
N ALA A 358 -15.85 13.14 13.52
CA ALA A 358 -16.73 13.77 12.53
C ALA A 358 -16.25 15.10 11.93
N SER A 359 -15.27 15.05 11.02
CA SER A 359 -15.39 15.92 9.85
C SER A 359 -16.17 15.12 8.81
N THR A 360 -17.44 15.45 8.66
CA THR A 360 -18.10 15.17 7.40
C THR A 360 -17.22 15.81 6.32
N ARG A 361 -16.83 15.06 5.28
CA ARG A 361 -15.99 15.58 4.17
C ARG A 361 -16.66 16.73 3.40
N ASN A 362 -17.86 17.09 3.80
CA ASN A 362 -18.51 18.37 3.56
C ASN A 362 -19.19 18.89 4.84
N ARG A 363 -19.32 20.21 5.02
CA ARG A 363 -20.06 20.81 6.15
C ARG A 363 -20.82 22.04 5.69
N THR A 364 -22.10 22.12 6.03
CA THR A 364 -22.91 23.33 5.80
C THR A 364 -22.95 24.19 7.05
N THR A 365 -22.48 25.43 6.92
CA THR A 365 -22.48 26.45 7.96
C THR A 365 -23.60 27.46 7.70
N SER A 366 -24.42 27.76 8.71
CA SER A 366 -25.38 28.86 8.64
C SER A 366 -24.64 30.18 8.92
N VAL A 367 -24.65 31.08 7.95
CA VAL A 367 -23.98 32.39 7.98
C VAL A 367 -25.03 33.48 8.15
N THR A 368 -24.99 34.17 9.28
CA THR A 368 -25.95 35.23 9.66
C THR A 368 -25.34 36.63 9.60
N ALA A 369 -24.01 36.75 9.73
CA ALA A 369 -23.29 38.01 9.74
C ALA A 369 -21.88 37.87 9.14
N ALA A 370 -21.21 39.00 8.94
CA ALA A 370 -19.78 39.02 8.65
C ALA A 370 -18.96 38.42 9.81
N GLY A 371 -17.87 37.75 9.50
CA GLY A 371 -17.00 37.10 10.48
C GLY A 371 -16.23 35.92 9.90
N THR A 372 -15.31 35.38 10.69
CA THR A 372 -14.54 34.17 10.36
C THR A 372 -15.26 32.95 10.91
N TYR A 373 -15.49 31.98 10.03
CA TYR A 373 -16.12 30.71 10.32
C TYR A 373 -15.06 29.60 10.20
N SER A 374 -14.95 28.74 11.20
CA SER A 374 -13.98 27.65 11.24
C SER A 374 -14.61 26.34 11.73
N THR A 375 -13.96 25.22 11.43
CA THR A 375 -14.25 23.94 12.09
C THR A 375 -13.97 24.02 13.59
N PRO A 376 -14.81 23.42 14.45
CA PRO A 376 -14.48 23.26 15.87
C PRO A 376 -13.07 22.70 16.05
N ALA A 377 -12.33 23.19 17.05
CA ALA A 377 -10.93 22.81 17.26
C ALA A 377 -10.70 21.30 17.45
N ASN A 378 -11.74 20.55 17.80
CA ASN A 378 -11.72 19.11 17.97
C ASN A 378 -12.11 18.31 16.71
N GLN A 379 -12.41 18.97 15.59
CA GLN A 379 -12.74 18.35 14.30
C GLN A 379 -11.63 18.61 13.30
N LEU A 380 -10.56 17.80 13.38
CA LEU A 380 -9.46 17.88 12.43
C LEU A 380 -9.93 17.45 11.04
N GLN A 381 -9.79 18.34 10.07
CA GLN A 381 -9.92 17.98 8.68
C GLN A 381 -8.62 17.26 8.27
N GLY A 382 -8.75 15.94 8.11
CA GLY A 382 -7.72 15.13 7.49
C GLY A 382 -7.45 15.54 6.04
N GLY A 383 -6.45 14.93 5.41
CA GLY A 383 -5.87 15.29 4.11
C GLY A 383 -6.83 15.94 3.11
N VAL A 384 -6.46 17.15 2.68
CA VAL A 384 -7.17 18.00 1.73
C VAL A 384 -6.18 18.52 0.71
N ARG A 385 -6.45 18.33 -0.58
CA ARG A 385 -5.80 19.12 -1.64
C ARG A 385 -6.79 20.09 -2.28
N PHE A 386 -8.03 19.64 -2.47
CA PHE A 386 -9.10 20.40 -3.10
C PHE A 386 -10.16 20.79 -2.09
N HIS A 387 -10.55 22.06 -2.10
CA HIS A 387 -11.55 22.65 -1.21
C HIS A 387 -12.60 23.36 -2.05
N ALA A 388 -13.85 22.90 -1.98
CA ALA A 388 -14.99 23.58 -2.59
C ALA A 388 -15.78 24.37 -1.55
N ILE A 389 -16.19 25.59 -1.89
CA ILE A 389 -17.13 26.39 -1.11
C ILE A 389 -18.35 26.73 -1.96
N THR A 390 -19.54 26.34 -1.50
CA THR A 390 -20.82 26.41 -2.21
C THR A 390 -21.85 27.20 -1.41
N LEU A 391 -22.55 28.13 -2.05
CA LEU A 391 -23.76 28.76 -1.48
C LEU A 391 -24.96 27.82 -1.70
N THR A 392 -25.54 27.29 -0.62
CA THR A 392 -26.58 26.23 -0.68
C THR A 392 -27.99 26.72 -0.40
N THR A 393 -28.19 28.02 -0.21
CA THR A 393 -29.52 28.64 -0.08
C THR A 393 -29.57 29.95 -0.86
N PRO A 394 -30.75 30.42 -1.30
CA PRO A 394 -30.89 31.70 -1.97
C PRO A 394 -30.35 32.89 -1.15
N GLY A 395 -29.63 33.80 -1.80
CA GLY A 395 -28.99 34.96 -1.19
C GLY A 395 -27.67 35.33 -1.85
N THR A 396 -26.86 36.13 -1.16
CA THR A 396 -25.50 36.52 -1.58
C THR A 396 -24.54 36.46 -0.39
N VAL A 397 -23.33 35.96 -0.62
CA VAL A 397 -22.22 36.00 0.34
C VAL A 397 -20.95 36.53 -0.33
N ARG A 398 -20.20 37.37 0.39
CA ARG A 398 -18.87 37.84 0.01
C ARG A 398 -17.83 37.26 0.93
N ILE A 399 -16.82 36.63 0.35
CA ILE A 399 -15.76 35.93 1.07
C ILE A 399 -14.45 36.66 0.79
N SER A 400 -13.75 37.08 1.85
CA SER A 400 -12.48 37.81 1.75
C SER A 400 -11.27 36.90 1.95
N GLU A 401 -11.41 35.80 2.69
CA GLU A 401 -10.31 34.88 3.00
C GLU A 401 -10.81 33.45 3.11
N ILE A 402 -9.93 32.50 2.83
CA ILE A 402 -10.17 31.06 2.98
C ILE A 402 -8.83 30.36 3.17
N GLY A 403 -8.77 29.37 4.05
CA GLY A 403 -7.50 28.73 4.40
C GLY A 403 -7.69 27.50 5.28
N ILE A 404 -6.59 26.89 5.65
CA ILE A 404 -6.52 25.80 6.64
C ILE A 404 -5.46 26.20 7.67
N ASP A 405 -5.87 26.28 8.93
CA ASP A 405 -4.93 26.45 10.03
C ASP A 405 -4.32 25.09 10.36
N SER A 406 -3.03 24.90 10.04
CA SER A 406 -2.34 23.63 10.24
C SER A 406 -2.33 23.23 11.71
N LYS A 407 -2.66 21.96 11.97
CA LYS A 407 -2.44 21.28 13.27
C LYS A 407 -1.34 20.24 13.20
N PHE A 408 -0.67 20.17 12.05
CA PHE A 408 0.41 19.26 11.72
C PHE A 408 1.68 20.09 11.48
N PRO A 409 2.88 19.48 11.54
CA PRO A 409 4.11 20.26 11.59
C PRO A 409 4.37 21.09 10.33
N ASN A 410 4.09 20.56 9.13
CA ASN A 410 4.37 21.21 7.84
C ASN A 410 5.83 21.70 7.76
N TYR A 411 6.76 20.83 8.14
CA TYR A 411 8.17 21.15 8.38
C TYR A 411 8.86 21.79 7.18
N ALA A 412 9.62 22.85 7.43
CA ALA A 412 10.47 23.51 6.45
C ALA A 412 11.80 22.76 6.28
N ALA A 413 12.59 23.12 5.27
CA ALA A 413 13.91 22.51 5.05
C ALA A 413 14.84 22.60 6.28
N SER A 414 14.70 23.63 7.13
CA SER A 414 15.48 23.76 8.37
C SER A 414 15.17 22.73 9.45
N ASP A 415 14.03 22.03 9.33
CA ASP A 415 13.61 20.98 10.26
C ASP A 415 14.13 19.59 9.87
N TYR A 416 14.64 19.44 8.63
CA TYR A 416 15.18 18.18 8.13
C TYR A 416 16.59 17.95 8.69
N GLN A 417 16.79 16.80 9.32
CA GLN A 417 18.12 16.35 9.76
C GLN A 417 18.76 15.40 8.75
N GLY A 418 17.99 14.73 7.91
CA GLY A 418 18.49 13.89 6.83
C GLY A 418 18.05 14.43 5.48
N TRP A 419 18.81 14.07 4.45
CA TRP A 419 18.53 14.48 3.07
C TRP A 419 19.20 13.54 2.07
N PHE A 420 18.67 13.50 0.85
CA PHE A 420 19.11 12.58 -0.20
C PHE A 420 19.05 13.25 -1.58
N GLU A 421 20.10 13.07 -2.37
CA GLU A 421 20.12 13.38 -3.79
C GLU A 421 20.85 12.28 -4.56
N SER A 422 20.44 12.08 -5.81
CA SER A 422 21.05 11.14 -6.73
C SER A 422 21.02 11.66 -8.16
N SER A 423 21.70 10.96 -9.05
CA SER A 423 21.65 11.19 -10.49
C SER A 423 20.27 10.97 -11.11
N ASP A 424 19.33 10.36 -10.39
CA ASP A 424 17.96 10.14 -10.82
C ASP A 424 17.02 11.13 -10.13
N GLN A 425 16.44 12.04 -10.91
CA GLN A 425 15.55 13.06 -10.37
C GLN A 425 14.26 12.47 -9.78
N LYS A 426 13.73 11.38 -10.36
CA LYS A 426 12.51 10.76 -9.84
C LYS A 426 12.74 10.12 -8.49
N LEU A 427 13.89 9.47 -8.26
CA LEU A 427 14.25 8.97 -6.93
C LEU A 427 14.37 10.10 -5.90
N ASN A 428 14.89 11.26 -6.31
CA ASN A 428 14.94 12.45 -5.45
C ASN A 428 13.51 12.88 -5.08
N ASP A 429 12.64 13.06 -6.08
CA ASP A 429 11.24 13.46 -5.86
C ASP A 429 10.51 12.48 -4.93
N ILE A 430 10.67 11.16 -5.15
CA ILE A 430 10.09 10.10 -4.31
C ILE A 430 10.55 10.20 -2.86
N TRP A 431 11.84 10.45 -2.63
CA TRP A 431 12.37 10.60 -1.27
C TRP A 431 11.68 11.76 -0.52
N TYR A 432 11.57 12.93 -1.15
CA TYR A 432 10.96 14.13 -0.55
C TYR A 432 9.44 14.04 -0.41
N HIS A 433 8.75 13.36 -1.33
CA HIS A 433 7.32 13.08 -1.18
C HIS A 433 7.05 12.12 -0.03
N GLY A 434 7.90 11.10 0.16
CA GLY A 434 7.78 10.21 1.32
C GLY A 434 8.09 10.93 2.64
N ALA A 435 9.10 11.81 2.67
CA ALA A 435 9.37 12.68 3.81
C ALA A 435 8.17 13.57 4.17
N TYR A 436 7.56 14.21 3.17
CA TYR A 436 6.36 15.03 3.38
C TYR A 436 5.13 14.21 3.78
N THR A 437 5.03 12.97 3.29
CA THR A 437 3.95 12.05 3.69
C THR A 437 4.01 11.82 5.20
N ILE A 438 5.19 11.49 5.74
CA ILE A 438 5.39 11.33 7.18
C ILE A 438 5.07 12.63 7.95
N ASP A 439 5.55 13.78 7.47
CA ASP A 439 5.20 15.09 8.05
C ASP A 439 3.67 15.30 8.16
N SER A 440 2.94 15.01 7.08
CA SER A 440 1.48 15.10 7.05
C SER A 440 0.75 14.04 7.91
N ASN A 441 1.46 12.99 8.35
CA ASN A 441 0.94 11.92 9.18
C ASN A 441 1.35 12.04 10.66
N MET A 442 2.23 12.99 11.01
CA MET A 442 2.59 13.27 12.41
C MET A 442 1.56 14.21 13.05
N ALA A 443 0.92 13.76 14.13
CA ALA A 443 0.01 14.56 14.93
C ALA A 443 0.72 15.03 16.22
N PRO A 444 1.07 16.31 16.36
CA PRO A 444 1.70 16.84 17.58
C PRO A 444 0.81 16.71 18.81
N ALA A 445 1.41 16.75 20.00
CA ALA A 445 0.65 16.93 21.24
C ALA A 445 -0.21 18.20 21.16
N GLY A 446 -1.47 18.12 21.59
CA GLY A 446 -2.45 19.20 21.49
C GLY A 446 -3.07 19.40 20.10
N SER A 447 -2.74 18.56 19.11
CA SER A 447 -3.40 18.60 17.78
C SER A 447 -4.87 18.23 17.86
N GLN A 448 -5.28 17.38 18.81
CA GLN A 448 -6.67 17.10 19.17
C GLN A 448 -6.93 17.34 20.67
N ASN A 449 -8.21 17.50 21.03
CA ASN A 449 -8.62 17.57 22.44
C ASN A 449 -8.11 16.33 23.19
N ASN A 450 -7.44 16.56 24.32
CA ASN A 450 -6.85 15.54 25.20
C ASN A 450 -5.67 14.74 24.60
N SER A 451 -5.19 15.09 23.40
CA SER A 451 -3.91 14.55 22.92
C SER A 451 -2.74 15.15 23.73
N THR A 452 -2.13 14.34 24.59
CA THR A 452 -1.02 14.77 25.46
C THR A 452 0.36 14.41 24.90
N VAL A 453 0.40 13.56 23.87
CA VAL A 453 1.63 13.08 23.22
C VAL A 453 1.55 13.28 21.71
N GLY A 454 2.73 13.40 21.07
CA GLY A 454 2.83 13.41 19.62
C GLY A 454 2.86 11.97 19.09
N VAL A 455 2.09 11.69 18.04
CA VAL A 455 1.96 10.33 17.48
C VAL A 455 2.10 10.32 15.96
N VAL A 456 2.44 9.17 15.39
CA VAL A 456 2.46 8.94 13.94
C VAL A 456 1.19 8.18 13.56
N LEU A 457 0.46 8.71 12.58
CA LEU A 457 -0.80 8.15 12.09
C LEU A 457 -0.56 7.31 10.82
N ASP A 458 -1.53 6.48 10.43
CA ASP A 458 -1.51 5.73 9.17
C ASP A 458 -1.47 6.63 7.94
N GLY A 459 -2.40 7.58 7.89
CA GLY A 459 -2.57 8.48 6.77
C GLY A 459 -3.30 9.76 7.16
N ALA A 460 -3.25 10.75 6.27
CA ALA A 460 -3.83 12.05 6.53
C ALA A 460 -5.36 12.02 6.42
N LYS A 461 -5.91 11.19 5.53
CA LYS A 461 -7.33 11.26 5.08
C LYS A 461 -8.33 10.67 6.07
N ARG A 462 -8.33 9.34 6.21
CA ARG A 462 -9.29 8.54 6.99
C ARG A 462 -8.53 7.81 8.09
N ASP A 463 -9.26 7.18 9.01
CA ASP A 463 -8.78 6.55 10.26
C ASP A 463 -8.05 7.50 11.20
N ARG A 464 -6.92 8.08 10.76
CA ARG A 464 -6.07 8.96 11.56
C ARG A 464 -5.73 8.31 12.90
N ARG A 465 -5.44 7.01 12.83
CA ARG A 465 -5.10 6.16 13.97
C ARG A 465 -3.64 5.79 13.89
N ILE A 466 -3.12 5.31 15.00
CA ILE A 466 -1.83 4.66 15.00
C ILE A 466 -2.09 3.21 14.60
N TRP A 467 -1.48 2.79 13.50
CA TRP A 467 -1.52 1.41 13.02
C TRP A 467 -0.12 0.82 13.13
N ILE A 468 0.02 -0.22 13.96
CA ILE A 468 1.32 -0.72 14.41
C ILE A 468 2.15 -1.31 13.25
N GLY A 469 1.52 -1.91 12.24
CA GLY A 469 2.22 -2.42 11.05
C GLY A 469 2.84 -1.30 10.22
N ASP A 470 2.13 -0.19 10.07
CA ASP A 470 2.55 0.96 9.27
C ASP A 470 3.76 1.65 9.91
N LEU A 471 3.80 1.69 11.25
CA LEU A 471 4.91 2.23 12.02
C LEU A 471 6.27 1.64 11.64
N PHE A 472 6.30 0.41 11.09
CA PHE A 472 7.57 -0.21 10.70
C PHE A 472 8.26 0.51 9.55
N GLN A 473 7.51 0.90 8.50
CA GLN A 473 8.08 1.72 7.41
C GLN A 473 8.19 3.19 7.82
N GLN A 474 7.16 3.71 8.48
CA GLN A 474 7.10 5.11 8.90
C GLN A 474 8.21 5.47 9.89
N GLY A 475 8.54 4.57 10.82
CA GLY A 475 9.58 4.79 11.83
C GLY A 475 10.94 4.99 11.21
N ARG A 476 11.34 4.09 10.31
CA ARG A 476 12.61 4.20 9.59
C ARG A 476 12.69 5.48 8.77
N SER A 477 11.62 5.84 8.07
CA SER A 477 11.54 7.11 7.34
C SER A 477 11.67 8.32 8.29
N THR A 478 10.96 8.30 9.43
CA THR A 478 11.04 9.34 10.46
C THR A 478 12.47 9.53 10.96
N TYR A 479 13.19 8.45 11.30
CA TYR A 479 14.58 8.55 11.79
C TYR A 479 15.53 9.07 10.70
N ASN A 480 15.31 8.67 9.45
CA ASN A 480 16.17 9.04 8.33
C ASN A 480 15.90 10.46 7.80
N VAL A 481 14.76 11.06 8.10
CA VAL A 481 14.39 12.41 7.65
C VAL A 481 14.51 13.43 8.78
N PHE A 482 13.80 13.21 9.90
CA PHE A 482 13.67 14.20 10.99
C PHE A 482 14.62 13.94 12.16
N GLY A 483 15.28 12.77 12.17
CA GLY A 483 16.27 12.41 13.19
C GLY A 483 15.65 12.15 14.57
N TYR A 484 16.42 12.46 15.61
CA TYR A 484 16.12 12.07 16.99
C TYR A 484 15.68 13.27 17.84
N GLY A 485 14.64 13.07 18.65
CA GLY A 485 14.04 14.05 19.54
C GLY A 485 12.64 14.52 19.14
N ALA A 486 12.22 15.65 19.70
CA ALA A 486 10.84 16.14 19.70
C ALA A 486 10.20 16.41 18.33
N LYS A 487 11.01 16.54 17.27
CA LYS A 487 10.54 16.74 15.88
C LYS A 487 10.57 15.47 15.02
N GLY A 488 11.06 14.35 15.56
CA GLY A 488 11.24 13.12 14.81
C GLY A 488 10.95 11.90 15.68
N SER A 489 12.01 11.22 16.15
CA SER A 489 11.89 9.93 16.83
C SER A 489 10.94 9.89 18.04
N ASP A 490 10.69 11.01 18.71
CA ASP A 490 9.78 11.06 19.87
C ASP A 490 8.34 10.70 19.48
N TYR A 491 7.89 11.07 18.27
CA TYR A 491 6.57 10.64 17.77
C TYR A 491 6.46 9.12 17.69
N MET A 492 7.53 8.46 17.27
CA MET A 492 7.58 6.99 17.23
C MET A 492 7.56 6.40 18.64
N ARG A 493 8.41 6.93 19.54
CA ARG A 493 8.49 6.50 20.95
C ARG A 493 7.11 6.52 21.62
N GLU A 494 6.42 7.66 21.54
CA GLU A 494 5.13 7.81 22.19
C GLU A 494 4.02 7.00 21.48
N SER A 495 4.11 6.80 20.15
CA SER A 495 3.18 5.92 19.44
C SER A 495 3.24 4.47 19.93
N MET A 496 4.44 3.96 20.21
CA MET A 496 4.60 2.61 20.78
C MET A 496 4.09 2.53 22.23
N ARG A 497 4.30 3.57 23.04
CA ARG A 497 3.74 3.66 24.40
C ARG A 497 2.22 3.65 24.43
N VAL A 498 1.55 4.24 23.44
CA VAL A 498 0.08 4.17 23.31
C VAL A 498 -0.39 2.71 23.20
N PHE A 499 0.33 1.87 22.46
CA PHE A 499 0.02 0.44 22.38
C PHE A 499 0.34 -0.30 23.67
N GLY A 500 1.51 -0.06 24.26
CA GLY A 500 1.89 -0.66 25.57
C GLY A 500 0.85 -0.38 26.65
N ALA A 501 0.43 0.89 26.76
CA ALA A 501 -0.60 1.34 27.70
C ALA A 501 -2.01 0.76 27.43
N SER A 502 -2.25 0.18 26.26
CA SER A 502 -3.51 -0.44 25.86
C SER A 502 -3.37 -1.95 25.57
N GLN A 503 -2.29 -2.59 26.04
CA GLN A 503 -2.10 -4.03 25.90
C GLN A 503 -3.23 -4.80 26.58
N ASN A 504 -3.76 -5.81 25.88
CA ASN A 504 -4.85 -6.62 26.39
C ASN A 504 -4.37 -7.46 27.60
N PRO A 505 -5.28 -7.87 28.51
CA PRO A 505 -4.93 -8.68 29.68
C PRO A 505 -4.28 -10.03 29.37
N ASP A 506 -4.50 -10.57 28.18
CA ASP A 506 -3.88 -11.82 27.70
C ASP A 506 -2.46 -11.63 27.14
N GLY A 507 -1.97 -10.39 27.09
CA GLY A 507 -0.65 -10.03 26.54
C GLY A 507 -0.69 -9.56 25.09
N SER A 508 -1.82 -9.69 24.39
CA SER A 508 -1.90 -9.28 22.98
C SER A 508 -1.97 -7.76 22.79
N ILE A 509 -1.32 -7.27 21.73
CA ILE A 509 -1.39 -5.89 21.25
C ILE A 509 -2.34 -5.84 20.04
N ASN A 510 -3.22 -4.86 19.98
CA ASN A 510 -4.12 -4.68 18.82
C ASN A 510 -3.37 -4.06 17.63
N GLY A 511 -3.90 -4.25 16.42
CA GLY A 511 -3.31 -3.71 15.20
C GLY A 511 -3.44 -2.20 15.07
N ASP A 512 -4.49 -1.62 15.64
CA ASP A 512 -4.66 -0.17 15.75
C ASP A 512 -4.96 0.29 17.17
N SER A 513 -4.66 1.56 17.43
CA SER A 513 -4.80 2.19 18.75
C SER A 513 -6.21 2.66 19.09
N GLY A 514 -7.25 2.27 18.33
CA GLY A 514 -8.67 2.54 18.56
C GLY A 514 -9.01 4.03 18.63
N ASN A 515 -8.68 4.66 19.75
CA ASN A 515 -8.65 6.09 19.99
C ASN A 515 -7.44 6.50 20.83
N TRP A 516 -6.42 7.04 20.15
CA TRP A 516 -5.18 7.50 20.80
C TRP A 516 -5.33 8.82 21.57
N SER A 517 -6.43 9.57 21.38
CA SER A 517 -6.67 10.84 22.07
C SER A 517 -7.39 10.67 23.41
N SER A 518 -7.75 9.45 23.82
CA SER A 518 -8.35 9.17 25.12
C SER A 518 -7.29 8.87 26.18
N THR A 519 -7.66 9.03 27.45
CA THR A 519 -6.80 8.68 28.58
C THR A 519 -7.59 7.77 29.54
N PRO A 520 -7.28 6.46 29.62
CA PRO A 520 -6.29 5.74 28.80
C PRO A 520 -6.72 5.61 27.32
N PRO A 521 -5.78 5.32 26.39
CA PRO A 521 -6.12 4.98 25.00
C PRO A 521 -7.05 3.76 24.93
N THR A 522 -7.97 3.73 23.97
CA THR A 522 -8.87 2.58 23.76
C THR A 522 -8.28 1.60 22.76
N THR A 523 -8.51 0.30 22.93
CA THR A 523 -8.05 -0.71 21.97
C THR A 523 -8.84 -0.72 20.66
N GLY A 524 -8.17 -1.09 19.56
CA GLY A 524 -8.75 -1.18 18.23
C GLY A 524 -8.95 -2.61 17.74
N PHE A 525 -8.87 -2.77 16.43
CA PHE A 525 -8.97 -4.03 15.71
C PHE A 525 -7.75 -4.93 15.98
N TYR A 526 -8.00 -6.22 16.22
CA TYR A 526 -6.94 -7.21 16.38
C TYR A 526 -6.60 -7.89 15.04
N SER A 527 -5.30 -7.92 14.71
CA SER A 527 -4.69 -8.70 13.63
C SER A 527 -3.41 -9.31 14.17
N THR A 528 -3.21 -10.61 13.99
CA THR A 528 -2.07 -11.32 14.59
C THR A 528 -0.73 -10.81 14.08
N VAL A 529 -0.62 -10.61 12.77
CA VAL A 529 0.62 -10.14 12.14
C VAL A 529 0.93 -8.68 12.50
N TYR A 530 -0.07 -7.80 12.54
CA TYR A 530 0.11 -6.44 13.06
C TYR A 530 0.52 -6.47 14.55
N SER A 531 -0.13 -7.30 15.37
CA SER A 531 0.24 -7.49 16.79
C SER A 531 1.74 -7.75 16.97
N ILE A 532 2.30 -8.67 16.16
CA ILE A 532 3.72 -9.05 16.20
C ILE A 532 4.65 -7.89 15.77
N TYR A 533 4.21 -6.99 14.87
CA TYR A 533 5.02 -5.82 14.48
C TYR A 533 5.34 -4.90 15.67
N HIS A 534 4.59 -4.96 16.78
CA HIS A 534 4.94 -4.20 18.00
C HIS A 534 6.36 -4.52 18.48
N VAL A 535 6.71 -5.80 18.54
CA VAL A 535 8.06 -6.28 18.92
C VAL A 535 9.10 -5.68 17.97
N LEU A 536 8.83 -5.72 16.67
CA LEU A 536 9.76 -5.19 15.65
C LEU A 536 9.97 -3.69 15.80
N ASN A 537 8.91 -2.92 16.04
CA ASN A 537 8.99 -1.47 16.19
C ASN A 537 9.79 -1.05 17.42
N VAL A 538 9.58 -1.70 18.57
CA VAL A 538 10.34 -1.41 19.81
C VAL A 538 11.83 -1.66 19.61
N VAL A 539 12.18 -2.82 19.02
CA VAL A 539 13.59 -3.18 18.77
C VAL A 539 14.22 -2.27 17.71
N ASP A 540 13.50 -1.95 16.62
CA ASP A 540 13.98 -1.09 15.55
C ASP A 540 14.21 0.35 16.07
N TYR A 541 13.32 0.87 16.91
CA TYR A 541 13.52 2.15 17.58
C TYR A 541 14.79 2.14 18.43
N TYR A 542 14.98 1.15 19.32
CA TYR A 542 16.18 1.06 20.15
C TYR A 542 17.47 0.93 19.33
N ARG A 543 17.43 0.16 18.23
CA ARG A 543 18.56 0.03 17.31
C ARG A 543 18.98 1.39 16.74
N HIS A 544 18.02 2.23 16.36
CA HIS A 544 18.30 3.53 15.75
C HIS A 544 18.60 4.62 16.79
N SER A 545 17.84 4.69 17.88
CA SER A 545 17.93 5.74 18.90
C SER A 545 18.99 5.47 19.97
N GLY A 546 19.23 4.21 20.30
CA GLY A 546 20.01 3.81 21.47
C GLY A 546 19.35 4.14 22.81
N ASP A 547 18.05 4.49 22.81
CA ASP A 547 17.27 4.81 24.02
C ASP A 547 17.03 3.55 24.84
N ARG A 548 17.99 3.27 25.72
CA ARG A 548 18.00 2.08 26.56
C ARG A 548 16.89 2.11 27.61
N ASP A 549 16.56 3.29 28.12
CA ASP A 549 15.57 3.42 29.20
C ASP A 549 14.19 3.07 28.65
N PHE A 550 13.84 3.57 27.46
CA PHE A 550 12.64 3.13 26.74
C PHE A 550 12.64 1.61 26.50
N ALA A 551 13.76 1.05 26.04
CA ALA A 551 13.83 -0.38 25.74
C ALA A 551 13.63 -1.27 26.98
N VAL A 552 14.05 -0.82 28.17
CA VAL A 552 13.78 -1.50 29.45
C VAL A 552 12.32 -1.34 29.85
N ASP A 553 11.80 -0.12 29.76
CA ASP A 553 10.41 0.23 30.10
C ASP A 553 9.39 -0.60 29.32
N GLN A 554 9.71 -0.96 28.07
CA GLN A 554 8.83 -1.74 27.18
C GLN A 554 9.13 -3.25 27.18
N TYR A 555 10.15 -3.72 27.90
CA TYR A 555 10.59 -5.12 27.80
C TYR A 555 9.53 -6.11 28.32
N ASP A 556 8.91 -5.82 29.47
CA ASP A 556 7.86 -6.66 30.06
C ASP A 556 6.60 -6.75 29.17
N GLU A 557 6.29 -5.67 28.44
CA GLU A 557 5.17 -5.63 27.48
C GLU A 557 5.48 -6.50 26.26
N LEU A 558 6.71 -6.41 25.75
CA LEU A 558 7.22 -7.23 24.65
C LEU A 558 7.23 -8.73 25.00
N GLU A 559 7.66 -9.08 26.21
CA GLU A 559 7.66 -10.48 26.69
C GLU A 559 6.23 -11.04 26.73
N ARG A 560 5.27 -10.32 27.30
CA ARG A 560 3.87 -10.74 27.34
C ARG A 560 3.24 -10.90 25.95
N GLN A 561 3.63 -10.05 25.00
CA GLN A 561 3.22 -10.20 23.60
C GLN A 561 3.76 -11.50 22.99
N LEU A 562 5.05 -11.80 23.18
CA LEU A 562 5.66 -13.02 22.65
C LEU A 562 5.11 -14.30 23.31
N ASP A 563 4.78 -14.22 24.61
CA ASP A 563 4.09 -15.30 25.33
C ASP A 563 2.69 -15.54 24.76
N TYR A 564 1.94 -14.47 24.48
CA TYR A 564 0.66 -14.57 23.80
C TYR A 564 0.80 -15.18 22.40
N ASP A 565 1.74 -14.70 21.59
CA ASP A 565 1.99 -15.22 20.23
C ASP A 565 2.28 -16.73 20.25
N ARG A 566 3.01 -17.20 21.27
CA ARG A 566 3.31 -18.62 21.47
C ARG A 566 2.05 -19.46 21.73
N THR A 567 0.99 -18.89 22.32
CA THR A 567 -0.28 -19.60 22.53
C THR A 567 -1.02 -19.90 21.22
N LEU A 568 -0.71 -19.17 20.15
CA LEU A 568 -1.32 -19.33 18.83
C LEU A 568 -0.65 -20.44 17.99
N GLU A 569 0.41 -21.06 18.51
CA GLU A 569 1.18 -22.06 17.78
C GLU A 569 0.47 -23.41 17.68
N ASN A 570 0.62 -24.05 16.53
CA ASN A 570 0.31 -25.46 16.36
C ASN A 570 1.47 -26.38 16.81
N ALA A 571 1.29 -27.69 16.61
CA ALA A 571 2.30 -28.70 16.97
C ALA A 571 3.64 -28.58 16.19
N ASP A 572 3.66 -27.88 15.05
CA ASP A 572 4.89 -27.59 14.31
C ASP A 572 5.62 -26.34 14.83
N GLY A 573 5.04 -25.64 15.82
CA GLY A 573 5.56 -24.38 16.35
C GLY A 573 5.33 -23.18 15.42
N LEU A 574 4.30 -23.25 14.56
CA LEU A 574 3.88 -22.17 13.68
C LEU A 574 2.56 -21.57 14.18
N ILE A 575 2.47 -20.24 14.18
CA ILE A 575 1.24 -19.50 14.48
C ILE A 575 0.18 -19.84 13.43
N VAL A 576 -1.04 -20.10 13.91
CA VAL A 576 -2.22 -20.40 13.09
C VAL A 576 -3.28 -19.34 13.31
N THR A 577 -3.82 -18.81 12.21
CA THR A 577 -4.92 -17.84 12.21
C THR A 577 -6.21 -18.47 11.70
N THR A 578 -7.34 -17.81 11.94
CA THR A 578 -8.66 -18.20 11.44
C THR A 578 -9.08 -17.36 10.21
N PRO A 579 -10.22 -17.66 9.55
CA PRO A 579 -10.80 -16.77 8.55
C PRO A 579 -11.37 -15.46 9.13
N GLY A 580 -11.38 -15.32 10.46
CA GLY A 580 -11.87 -14.16 11.20
C GLY A 580 -10.91 -12.97 11.18
N ASN A 581 -11.06 -12.08 12.16
CA ASN A 581 -10.29 -10.83 12.24
C ASN A 581 -8.80 -11.07 12.53
N ASP A 582 -8.46 -12.10 13.30
CA ASP A 582 -7.08 -12.47 13.62
C ASP A 582 -6.24 -12.79 12.36
N GLY A 583 -6.86 -13.42 11.36
CA GLY A 583 -6.22 -13.76 10.09
C GLY A 583 -6.25 -12.67 9.02
N ARG A 584 -6.75 -11.47 9.33
CA ARG A 584 -6.65 -10.30 8.44
C ARG A 584 -5.33 -9.56 8.70
N ASP A 585 -4.77 -8.94 7.68
CA ASP A 585 -3.50 -8.18 7.73
C ASP A 585 -3.69 -6.80 7.05
N TRP A 586 -2.61 -6.18 6.57
CA TRP A 586 -2.58 -4.93 5.76
C TRP A 586 -3.49 -4.97 4.53
N ASP A 587 -3.90 -6.15 4.08
CA ASP A 587 -4.85 -6.36 3.00
C ASP A 587 -6.29 -6.26 3.51
N TYR A 588 -6.65 -5.15 4.16
CA TYR A 588 -8.02 -4.92 4.66
C TYR A 588 -9.09 -5.00 3.54
N TYR A 589 -8.66 -4.87 2.29
CA TYR A 589 -9.45 -5.05 1.08
C TYR A 589 -9.68 -6.53 0.71
N ASP A 590 -9.08 -7.45 1.44
CA ASP A 590 -9.09 -8.90 1.22
C ASP A 590 -9.42 -9.67 2.51
N GLY A 591 -10.01 -10.87 2.36
CA GLY A 591 -10.53 -11.66 3.48
C GLY A 591 -9.45 -12.38 4.30
N GLY A 592 -9.83 -12.83 5.51
CA GLY A 592 -8.93 -13.53 6.44
C GLY A 592 -8.28 -14.80 5.87
N LYS A 593 -7.07 -15.10 6.37
CA LYS A 593 -6.22 -16.21 5.93
C LYS A 593 -6.16 -17.28 7.03
N PRO A 594 -6.84 -18.43 6.90
CA PRO A 594 -6.77 -19.49 7.89
C PRO A 594 -5.50 -20.32 7.78
N GLY A 595 -5.11 -21.00 8.86
CA GLY A 595 -3.98 -21.92 8.87
C GLY A 595 -2.68 -21.26 9.30
N ALA A 596 -1.56 -21.99 9.18
CA ALA A 596 -0.24 -21.37 9.29
C ALA A 596 0.01 -20.53 8.03
N VAL A 597 -0.03 -19.21 8.17
CA VAL A 597 0.18 -18.21 7.11
C VAL A 597 1.65 -17.85 7.02
N ALA A 598 2.20 -17.78 5.81
CA ALA A 598 3.62 -17.55 5.61
C ALA A 598 4.10 -16.16 6.08
N ALA A 599 3.40 -15.08 5.71
CA ALA A 599 3.75 -13.73 6.15
C ALA A 599 3.79 -13.62 7.68
N THR A 600 2.72 -14.05 8.36
CA THR A 600 2.61 -14.06 9.83
C THR A 600 3.78 -14.78 10.49
N ASN A 601 4.11 -15.99 10.01
CA ASN A 601 5.18 -16.78 10.62
C ASN A 601 6.58 -16.25 10.30
N VAL A 602 6.78 -15.65 9.12
CA VAL A 602 8.04 -14.95 8.78
C VAL A 602 8.25 -13.74 9.70
N VAL A 603 7.21 -12.95 9.94
CA VAL A 603 7.24 -11.82 10.87
C VAL A 603 7.45 -12.31 12.31
N TYR A 604 6.80 -13.41 12.73
CA TYR A 604 7.03 -14.03 14.04
C TYR A 604 8.47 -14.51 14.24
N TYR A 605 9.04 -15.20 13.25
CA TYR A 605 10.46 -15.56 13.26
C TYR A 605 11.34 -14.33 13.44
N ARG A 606 11.05 -13.24 12.71
CA ARG A 606 11.82 -12.02 12.83
C ARG A 606 11.67 -11.38 14.21
N ALA A 607 10.47 -11.34 14.77
CA ALA A 607 10.21 -10.81 16.10
C ALA A 607 11.01 -11.56 17.18
N LEU A 608 11.04 -12.90 17.12
CA LEU A 608 11.86 -13.72 18.02
C LEU A 608 13.36 -13.43 17.85
N ALA A 609 13.85 -13.32 16.62
CA ALA A 609 15.25 -13.01 16.36
C ALA A 609 15.64 -11.60 16.86
N GLU A 610 14.73 -10.63 16.73
CA GLU A 610 14.92 -9.26 17.19
C GLU A 610 14.83 -9.15 18.72
N ALA A 611 13.90 -9.87 19.35
CA ALA A 611 13.82 -9.98 20.80
C ALA A 611 15.08 -10.61 21.40
N ALA A 612 15.60 -11.66 20.76
CA ALA A 612 16.89 -12.27 21.14
C ALA A 612 18.05 -11.27 21.08
N TRP A 613 18.09 -10.46 20.02
CA TRP A 613 19.09 -9.41 19.86
C TRP A 613 18.95 -8.34 20.94
N LEU A 614 17.73 -7.85 21.20
CA LEU A 614 17.45 -6.83 22.21
C LEU A 614 17.88 -7.32 23.60
N ALA A 615 17.38 -8.48 24.03
CA ALA A 615 17.74 -9.08 25.32
C ALA A 615 19.26 -9.23 25.46
N GLY A 616 19.93 -9.68 24.38
CA GLY A 616 21.39 -9.75 24.31
C GLY A 616 22.10 -8.40 24.44
N GLN A 617 21.54 -7.32 23.88
CA GLN A 617 22.08 -5.96 24.07
C GLN A 617 21.89 -5.46 25.50
N LEU A 618 20.69 -5.62 26.08
CA LEU A 618 20.40 -5.18 27.46
C LEU A 618 21.28 -5.93 28.48
N ALA A 619 21.55 -7.21 28.23
CA ALA A 619 22.41 -8.08 29.03
C ALA A 619 23.91 -7.71 29.03
N GLN A 620 24.38 -6.81 28.14
CA GLN A 620 25.77 -6.38 28.12
C GLN A 620 26.13 -5.52 29.34
N GLN A 621 25.14 -4.86 29.95
CA GLN A 621 25.33 -4.06 31.16
C GLN A 621 25.04 -4.90 32.41
N SER A 622 25.84 -4.71 33.46
CA SER A 622 25.61 -5.36 34.75
C SER A 622 24.36 -4.79 35.42
N GLY A 623 23.48 -5.67 35.91
CA GLY A 623 22.24 -5.29 36.58
C GLY A 623 21.47 -6.52 37.08
N PRO A 624 20.43 -6.33 37.90
CA PRO A 624 19.67 -7.43 38.50
C PRO A 624 19.03 -8.36 37.44
N GLN A 625 18.54 -7.80 36.33
CA GLN A 625 17.90 -8.53 35.23
C GLN A 625 18.89 -9.12 34.22
N GLN A 626 20.21 -8.95 34.40
CA GLN A 626 21.21 -9.37 33.42
C GLN A 626 21.16 -10.87 33.12
N ALA A 627 20.98 -11.71 34.14
CA ALA A 627 20.94 -13.16 33.97
C ALA A 627 19.69 -13.59 33.20
N ASP A 628 18.55 -12.97 33.50
CA ASP A 628 17.26 -13.24 32.86
C ASP A 628 17.30 -12.85 31.38
N TRP A 629 17.77 -11.63 31.06
CA TRP A 629 17.94 -11.21 29.66
C TRP A 629 18.90 -12.08 28.85
N ARG A 630 19.92 -12.69 29.49
CA ARG A 630 20.77 -13.68 28.78
C ARG A 630 20.01 -14.97 28.50
N ALA A 631 19.23 -15.45 29.46
CA ALA A 631 18.41 -16.65 29.28
C ALA A 631 17.36 -16.42 28.19
N ASP A 632 16.71 -15.26 28.18
CA ASP A 632 15.75 -14.85 27.15
C ASP A 632 16.41 -14.77 25.78
N ALA A 633 17.60 -14.15 25.69
CA ALA A 633 18.34 -14.07 24.44
C ALA A 633 18.59 -15.46 23.83
N ASP A 634 19.04 -16.42 24.65
CA ASP A 634 19.27 -17.80 24.23
C ASP A 634 17.96 -18.52 23.86
N ALA A 635 16.89 -18.33 24.64
CA ALA A 635 15.59 -18.95 24.42
C ALA A 635 14.92 -18.45 23.13
N TYR A 636 14.87 -17.14 22.93
CA TYR A 636 14.32 -16.52 21.73
C TYR A 636 15.14 -16.87 20.49
N ALA A 637 16.48 -16.92 20.58
CA ALA A 637 17.33 -17.34 19.47
C ALA A 637 17.08 -18.81 19.08
N ALA A 638 16.94 -19.71 20.07
CA ALA A 638 16.63 -21.11 19.82
C ALA A 638 15.24 -21.27 19.18
N LYS A 639 14.25 -20.52 19.67
CA LYS A 639 12.89 -20.53 19.12
C LYS A 639 12.84 -19.96 17.70
N ALA A 640 13.51 -18.84 17.43
CA ALA A 640 13.63 -18.28 16.08
C ALA A 640 14.23 -19.30 15.09
N ALA A 641 15.29 -20.01 15.49
CA ALA A 641 15.90 -21.05 14.65
C ALA A 641 14.92 -22.21 14.36
N ALA A 642 14.14 -22.65 15.35
CA ALA A 642 13.11 -23.67 15.18
C ALA A 642 11.97 -23.21 14.27
N THR A 643 11.45 -21.99 14.48
CA THR A 643 10.39 -21.40 13.65
C THR A 643 10.86 -21.24 12.20
N ARG A 644 12.08 -20.75 11.94
CA ARG A 644 12.66 -20.68 10.59
C ARG A 644 12.72 -22.05 9.92
N ALA A 645 13.09 -23.10 10.66
CA ALA A 645 13.12 -24.46 10.14
C ALA A 645 11.71 -24.98 9.81
N ALA A 646 10.72 -24.71 10.66
CA ALA A 646 9.33 -25.08 10.44
C ALA A 646 8.72 -24.37 9.22
N ILE A 647 8.99 -23.08 9.04
CA ILE A 647 8.57 -22.32 7.85
C ILE A 647 9.11 -22.98 6.57
N ASN A 648 10.42 -23.23 6.50
CA ASN A 648 11.04 -23.90 5.34
C ASN A 648 10.51 -25.34 5.12
N ALA A 649 10.11 -26.03 6.19
CA ALA A 649 9.60 -27.39 6.10
C ALA A 649 8.15 -27.46 5.61
N ARG A 650 7.29 -26.51 6.02
CA ARG A 650 5.83 -26.56 5.85
C ARG A 650 5.28 -25.60 4.78
N LEU A 651 5.95 -24.47 4.56
CA LEU A 651 5.47 -23.36 3.74
C LEU A 651 6.27 -23.15 2.45
N PHE A 652 7.53 -23.59 2.39
CA PHE A 652 8.31 -23.51 1.16
C PHE A 652 7.87 -24.58 0.16
N ASP A 653 7.30 -24.16 -0.96
CA ASP A 653 6.96 -25.05 -2.07
C ASP A 653 8.19 -25.31 -2.92
N ARG A 654 8.86 -26.45 -2.66
CA ARG A 654 10.07 -26.84 -3.39
C ARG A 654 9.86 -27.04 -4.89
N SER A 655 8.64 -27.32 -5.34
CA SER A 655 8.35 -27.54 -6.76
C SER A 655 8.33 -26.22 -7.53
N ARG A 656 7.81 -25.16 -6.90
CA ARG A 656 7.73 -23.81 -7.47
C ARG A 656 8.90 -22.91 -7.07
N GLY A 657 9.64 -23.27 -6.02
CA GLY A 657 10.77 -22.49 -5.49
C GLY A 657 10.35 -21.22 -4.74
N VAL A 658 9.15 -21.22 -4.15
CA VAL A 658 8.52 -20.03 -3.55
C VAL A 658 7.70 -20.43 -2.32
N TYR A 659 7.48 -19.51 -1.38
CA TYR A 659 6.58 -19.76 -0.25
C TYR A 659 5.13 -19.61 -0.67
N LYS A 660 4.29 -20.57 -0.25
CA LYS A 660 2.84 -20.50 -0.41
C LYS A 660 2.21 -19.58 0.65
N LEU A 661 0.99 -19.12 0.40
CA LEU A 661 0.21 -18.22 1.25
C LEU A 661 -0.06 -18.86 2.61
N SER A 662 -0.60 -20.09 2.60
CA SER A 662 -1.02 -20.79 3.81
C SER A 662 -0.89 -22.32 3.69
N THR A 663 -0.97 -22.99 4.83
CA THR A 663 -1.10 -24.45 4.91
C THR A 663 -2.51 -24.96 4.63
N VAL A 664 -3.52 -24.09 4.62
CA VAL A 664 -4.94 -24.46 4.48
C VAL A 664 -5.60 -23.62 3.39
N ASP A 665 -6.48 -24.25 2.62
CA ASP A 665 -7.35 -23.57 1.64
C ASP A 665 -8.54 -22.91 2.36
N ASN A 666 -8.96 -21.74 1.89
CA ASN A 666 -10.22 -21.13 2.30
C ASN A 666 -11.27 -21.33 1.19
N GLY A 667 -12.56 -21.22 1.51
CA GLY A 667 -13.64 -21.31 0.51
C GLY A 667 -13.54 -20.26 -0.62
N SER A 668 -12.69 -19.25 -0.46
CA SER A 668 -12.45 -18.19 -1.45
C SER A 668 -11.05 -18.16 -2.05
N HIS A 669 -10.06 -18.91 -1.54
CA HIS A 669 -8.67 -18.86 -2.02
C HIS A 669 -7.88 -20.15 -1.72
N ALA A 670 -6.93 -20.47 -2.61
CA ALA A 670 -6.04 -21.62 -2.42
C ALA A 670 -4.90 -21.26 -1.46
N GLY A 671 -4.63 -22.12 -0.47
CA GLY A 671 -3.46 -21.99 0.40
C GLY A 671 -2.14 -22.07 -0.38
N THR A 672 -2.17 -22.67 -1.57
CA THR A 672 -1.04 -22.69 -2.51
C THR A 672 -0.77 -21.38 -3.24
N ALA A 673 -1.67 -20.40 -3.19
CA ALA A 673 -1.42 -19.08 -3.79
C ALA A 673 -0.14 -18.45 -3.21
N VAL A 674 0.39 -17.41 -3.84
CA VAL A 674 1.65 -16.77 -3.43
C VAL A 674 1.38 -15.32 -3.11
N ALA A 675 1.82 -14.91 -1.92
CA ALA A 675 1.80 -13.50 -1.49
C ALA A 675 3.18 -12.87 -1.69
N GLN A 676 3.18 -11.61 -2.15
CA GLN A 676 4.39 -10.83 -2.39
C GLN A 676 5.16 -10.61 -1.08
N ASP A 677 4.48 -10.11 -0.06
CA ASP A 677 5.03 -9.79 1.27
C ASP A 677 5.67 -11.00 1.95
N ALA A 678 4.98 -12.14 1.98
CA ALA A 678 5.47 -13.37 2.60
C ALA A 678 6.84 -13.76 2.04
N ASN A 679 7.01 -13.62 0.72
CA ASN A 679 8.23 -13.99 0.02
C ASN A 679 9.30 -12.90 0.09
N ALA A 680 8.91 -11.63 -0.06
CA ALA A 680 9.80 -10.49 0.08
C ALA A 680 10.40 -10.42 1.50
N LEU A 681 9.57 -10.51 2.54
CA LEU A 681 9.99 -10.54 3.93
C LEU A 681 10.83 -11.80 4.24
N ALA A 682 10.47 -12.95 3.66
CA ALA A 682 11.26 -14.17 3.85
C ALA A 682 12.69 -13.98 3.34
N VAL A 683 12.85 -13.39 2.16
CA VAL A 683 14.17 -13.05 1.59
C VAL A 683 14.88 -12.01 2.46
N LEU A 684 14.22 -10.90 2.78
CA LEU A 684 14.77 -9.80 3.58
C LEU A 684 15.26 -10.26 4.96
N TYR A 685 14.58 -11.22 5.58
CA TYR A 685 14.94 -11.73 6.91
C TYR A 685 15.78 -13.02 6.87
N GLY A 686 16.21 -13.46 5.68
CA GLY A 686 17.09 -14.61 5.51
C GLY A 686 16.45 -15.94 5.89
N VAL A 687 15.12 -16.07 5.76
CA VAL A 687 14.38 -17.31 6.00
C VAL A 687 14.81 -18.43 5.02
N PRO A 688 14.86 -18.23 3.68
CA PRO A 688 15.29 -19.28 2.75
C PRO A 688 16.79 -19.58 2.90
N GLU A 689 17.26 -20.66 2.27
CA GLU A 689 18.69 -20.82 2.03
C GLU A 689 19.18 -19.73 1.06
N ALA A 690 20.41 -19.25 1.23
CA ALA A 690 20.95 -18.14 0.43
C ALA A 690 20.91 -18.39 -1.10
N LYS A 691 20.93 -19.66 -1.52
CA LYS A 691 20.85 -20.04 -2.94
C LYS A 691 19.44 -19.88 -3.54
N ASP A 692 18.39 -19.89 -2.71
CA ASP A 692 17.00 -19.90 -3.14
C ASP A 692 16.44 -18.47 -3.28
N ALA A 693 17.01 -17.50 -2.56
CA ALA A 693 16.56 -16.10 -2.58
C ALA A 693 16.47 -15.47 -3.99
N PRO A 694 17.47 -15.63 -4.89
CA PRO A 694 17.35 -15.11 -6.26
C PRO A 694 16.19 -15.74 -7.05
N GLY A 695 15.89 -17.02 -6.81
CA GLY A 695 14.78 -17.71 -7.45
C GLY A 695 13.42 -17.17 -7.00
N ILE A 696 13.27 -16.86 -5.71
CA ILE A 696 12.07 -16.24 -5.15
C ILE A 696 11.84 -14.85 -5.75
N LEU A 697 12.87 -13.99 -5.78
CA LEU A 697 12.75 -12.64 -6.35
C LEU A 697 12.46 -12.67 -7.87
N ALA A 698 13.01 -13.65 -8.59
CA ALA A 698 12.68 -13.88 -10.00
C ALA A 698 11.23 -14.35 -10.20
N PHE A 699 10.70 -15.17 -9.29
CA PHE A 699 9.29 -15.57 -9.29
C PHE A 699 8.38 -14.35 -9.14
N LEU A 700 8.61 -13.51 -8.12
CA LEU A 700 7.81 -12.30 -7.88
C LEU A 700 7.81 -11.37 -9.11
N ARG A 701 9.00 -11.14 -9.70
CA ARG A 701 9.15 -10.34 -10.92
C ARG A 701 8.34 -10.88 -12.09
N SER A 702 8.34 -12.20 -12.30
CA SER A 702 7.73 -12.81 -13.48
C SER A 702 6.23 -13.07 -13.35
N HIS A 703 5.71 -13.20 -12.13
CA HIS A 703 4.32 -13.61 -11.90
C HIS A 703 3.44 -12.52 -11.31
N LEU A 704 4.02 -11.55 -10.58
CA LEU A 704 3.25 -10.50 -9.91
C LEU A 704 3.39 -9.14 -10.56
N TRP A 705 4.56 -8.79 -11.12
CA TRP A 705 4.79 -7.45 -11.67
C TRP A 705 3.92 -7.18 -12.90
N GLY A 706 3.12 -6.12 -12.82
CA GLY A 706 2.42 -5.50 -13.93
C GLY A 706 3.03 -4.17 -14.36
N ALA A 707 2.39 -3.51 -15.32
CA ALA A 707 2.87 -2.27 -15.94
C ALA A 707 2.89 -1.05 -15.01
N LYS A 708 2.22 -1.13 -13.85
CA LYS A 708 2.13 -0.08 -12.83
C LYS A 708 2.51 -0.57 -11.43
N GLY A 709 3.10 -1.76 -11.34
CA GLY A 709 3.44 -2.38 -10.07
C GLY A 709 2.97 -3.82 -9.93
N PRO A 710 3.43 -4.50 -8.88
CA PRO A 710 3.07 -5.88 -8.59
C PRO A 710 1.65 -6.02 -8.02
N GLN A 711 0.98 -7.12 -8.37
CA GLN A 711 -0.15 -7.61 -7.61
C GLN A 711 0.35 -8.17 -6.27
N PRO A 712 -0.34 -7.88 -5.13
CA PRO A 712 0.08 -8.41 -3.83
C PRO A 712 -0.01 -9.94 -3.74
N PHE A 713 -0.86 -10.56 -4.58
CA PHE A 713 -1.07 -11.99 -4.62
C PHE A 713 -1.10 -12.52 -6.06
N THR A 714 -0.81 -13.81 -6.22
CA THR A 714 -1.10 -14.51 -7.48
C THR A 714 -2.62 -14.63 -7.69
N ARG A 715 -3.03 -14.69 -8.97
CA ARG A 715 -4.45 -14.68 -9.37
C ARG A 715 -5.30 -15.80 -8.76
N ASP A 716 -4.70 -16.96 -8.46
CA ASP A 716 -5.36 -18.09 -7.80
C ASP A 716 -5.69 -17.83 -6.32
N ALA A 717 -5.21 -16.74 -5.74
CA ALA A 717 -5.69 -16.23 -4.45
C ALA A 717 -7.09 -15.62 -4.55
N ASN A 718 -7.55 -15.21 -5.74
CA ASN A 718 -8.87 -14.61 -5.95
C ASN A 718 -9.16 -13.43 -4.99
N TYR A 719 -8.12 -12.64 -4.72
CA TYR A 719 -8.16 -11.41 -3.95
C TYR A 719 -8.29 -10.19 -4.86
N SER A 720 -8.48 -9.02 -4.27
CA SER A 720 -8.67 -7.75 -4.95
C SER A 720 -7.47 -7.41 -5.84
N ASP A 721 -7.75 -7.10 -7.11
CA ASP A 721 -6.74 -6.57 -8.01
C ASP A 721 -6.40 -5.12 -7.62
N LEU A 722 -5.15 -4.89 -7.19
CA LEU A 722 -4.59 -3.57 -6.88
C LEU A 722 -3.06 -3.62 -6.83
N VAL A 723 -2.43 -2.46 -6.63
CA VAL A 723 -1.01 -2.33 -6.29
C VAL A 723 -0.90 -1.72 -4.89
N SER A 724 -0.10 -2.37 -4.03
CA SER A 724 0.14 -1.95 -2.65
C SER A 724 1.61 -1.54 -2.46
N PRO A 725 1.89 -0.23 -2.28
CA PRO A 725 3.24 0.25 -1.99
C PRO A 725 3.80 -0.27 -0.66
N PHE A 726 2.95 -0.60 0.32
CA PHE A 726 3.37 -1.18 1.60
C PHE A 726 4.17 -2.47 1.37
N VAL A 727 3.55 -3.48 0.75
CA VAL A 727 4.22 -4.76 0.50
C VAL A 727 5.33 -4.68 -0.54
N THR A 728 5.18 -3.76 -1.50
CA THR A 728 6.21 -3.51 -2.51
C THR A 728 7.48 -2.97 -1.86
N GLY A 729 7.37 -2.12 -0.82
CA GLY A 729 8.50 -1.64 -0.03
C GLY A 729 9.33 -2.77 0.58
N PHE A 730 8.69 -3.86 1.02
CA PHE A 730 9.44 -5.02 1.50
C PHE A 730 10.22 -5.74 0.40
N GLU A 731 9.67 -5.78 -0.82
CA GLU A 731 10.36 -6.37 -1.98
C GLU A 731 11.54 -5.50 -2.43
N THR A 732 11.38 -4.18 -2.49
CA THR A 732 12.47 -3.26 -2.82
C THR A 732 13.61 -3.37 -1.80
N ALA A 733 13.30 -3.41 -0.51
CA ALA A 733 14.28 -3.66 0.55
C ALA A 733 14.99 -5.02 0.40
N ALA A 734 14.24 -6.10 0.11
CA ALA A 734 14.81 -7.44 -0.09
C ALA A 734 15.79 -7.48 -1.29
N ARG A 735 15.44 -6.78 -2.38
CA ARG A 735 16.29 -6.66 -3.57
C ARG A 735 17.56 -5.87 -3.28
N PHE A 736 17.46 -4.74 -2.59
CA PHE A 736 18.66 -3.99 -2.18
C PHE A 736 19.58 -4.78 -1.26
N ASP A 737 19.02 -5.49 -0.27
CA ASP A 737 19.81 -6.25 0.70
C ASP A 737 20.59 -7.39 0.02
N THR A 738 19.93 -8.13 -0.88
CA THR A 738 20.52 -9.24 -1.63
C THR A 738 21.41 -8.81 -2.80
N GLY A 739 21.48 -7.51 -3.10
CA GLY A 739 22.35 -6.94 -4.14
C GLY A 739 21.72 -6.84 -5.53
N ASP A 740 20.42 -7.09 -5.64
CA ASP A 740 19.61 -6.89 -6.85
C ASP A 740 19.10 -5.44 -6.97
N GLY A 741 20.03 -4.47 -6.85
CA GLY A 741 19.68 -3.05 -6.80
C GLY A 741 19.04 -2.51 -8.09
N THR A 742 19.36 -3.10 -9.25
CA THR A 742 18.77 -2.68 -10.53
C THR A 742 17.27 -2.94 -10.57
N ASP A 743 16.83 -4.13 -10.15
CA ASP A 743 15.40 -4.41 -10.07
C ASP A 743 14.73 -3.68 -8.92
N ALA A 744 15.44 -3.40 -7.81
CA ALA A 744 14.91 -2.55 -6.75
C ALA A 744 14.54 -1.15 -7.28
N VAL A 745 15.46 -0.49 -7.99
CA VAL A 745 15.23 0.82 -8.61
C VAL A 745 14.13 0.75 -9.68
N ALA A 746 14.14 -0.28 -10.52
CA ALA A 746 13.09 -0.47 -11.53
C ALA A 746 11.70 -0.64 -10.89
N LEU A 747 11.60 -1.36 -9.76
CA LEU A 747 10.37 -1.53 -9.01
C LEU A 747 9.90 -0.21 -8.37
N ILE A 748 10.84 0.60 -7.86
CA ILE A 748 10.54 1.93 -7.33
C ILE A 748 9.91 2.80 -8.44
N HIS A 749 10.52 2.85 -9.62
CA HIS A 749 9.94 3.61 -10.74
C HIS A 749 8.57 3.07 -11.18
N ASN A 750 8.40 1.75 -11.19
CA ASN A 750 7.15 1.13 -11.62
C ASN A 750 5.94 1.55 -10.74
N VAL A 751 6.16 1.76 -9.45
CA VAL A 751 5.09 2.05 -8.46
C VAL A 751 5.00 3.52 -8.08
N TRP A 752 6.12 4.20 -7.81
CA TRP A 752 6.10 5.52 -7.18
C TRP A 752 6.23 6.70 -8.16
N ASP A 753 6.73 6.51 -9.38
CA ASP A 753 6.95 7.62 -10.34
C ASP A 753 5.69 8.44 -10.61
N LYS A 754 4.54 7.76 -10.68
CA LYS A 754 3.23 8.38 -10.91
C LYS A 754 2.79 9.25 -9.73
N MET A 755 3.07 8.80 -8.50
CA MET A 755 2.66 9.52 -7.28
C MET A 755 3.34 10.89 -7.18
N VAL A 756 4.55 11.01 -7.73
CA VAL A 756 5.37 12.23 -7.73
C VAL A 756 5.35 12.98 -9.06
N ASP A 757 4.49 12.60 -10.00
CA ASP A 757 4.33 13.31 -11.26
C ASP A 757 3.28 14.42 -11.12
N PRO A 758 3.66 15.72 -11.13
CA PRO A 758 2.71 16.82 -10.99
C PRO A 758 1.74 16.95 -12.18
N THR A 759 2.01 16.26 -13.30
CA THR A 759 1.09 16.20 -14.44
C THR A 759 0.00 15.14 -14.28
N ASP A 760 0.14 14.25 -13.29
CA ASP A 760 -0.85 13.24 -13.02
C ASP A 760 -2.13 13.86 -12.43
N PRO A 761 -3.33 13.53 -12.95
CA PRO A 761 -4.59 14.05 -12.42
C PRO A 761 -4.84 13.70 -10.95
N ALA A 762 -4.22 12.63 -10.44
CA ALA A 762 -4.32 12.19 -9.06
C ALA A 762 -3.11 12.59 -8.20
N TYR A 763 -2.17 13.41 -8.73
CA TYR A 763 -1.05 13.94 -7.95
C TYR A 763 -1.56 14.50 -6.60
N SER A 764 -0.83 14.26 -5.53
CA SER A 764 -1.21 14.71 -4.19
C SER A 764 -0.08 15.46 -3.49
N GLY A 765 1.12 15.47 -4.06
CA GLY A 765 2.33 15.91 -3.35
C GLY A 765 2.72 14.98 -2.19
N ALA A 766 2.17 13.76 -2.13
CA ALA A 766 2.47 12.75 -1.10
C ALA A 766 2.36 11.33 -1.71
N LEU A 767 2.72 10.31 -0.93
CA LEU A 767 2.70 8.91 -1.35
C LEU A 767 1.36 8.24 -1.00
N TRP A 768 0.86 7.40 -1.91
CA TRP A 768 -0.51 6.88 -1.85
C TRP A 768 -0.59 5.53 -1.19
N GLU A 769 -1.71 5.24 -0.57
CA GLU A 769 -1.97 4.00 0.13
C GLU A 769 -2.02 2.78 -0.79
N ASN A 770 -2.75 2.88 -1.90
CA ASN A 770 -2.90 1.85 -2.92
C ASN A 770 -3.44 2.48 -4.21
N PHE A 771 -3.45 1.72 -5.30
CA PHE A 771 -4.10 2.12 -6.55
C PHE A 771 -4.45 0.90 -7.41
N SER A 772 -5.34 1.07 -8.38
CA SER A 772 -5.75 0.02 -9.32
C SER A 772 -4.59 -0.41 -10.22
N PRO A 773 -4.59 -1.63 -10.80
CA PRO A 773 -3.49 -2.11 -11.65
C PRO A 773 -3.23 -1.25 -12.90
N ASP A 774 -4.20 -0.43 -13.33
CA ASP A 774 -4.08 0.53 -14.42
C ASP A 774 -3.45 1.88 -14.00
N GLY A 775 -3.14 2.04 -12.71
CA GLY A 775 -2.57 3.24 -12.12
C GLY A 775 -3.62 4.21 -11.56
N THR A 776 -4.92 3.99 -11.74
CA THR A 776 -5.95 4.92 -11.23
C THR A 776 -6.15 4.78 -9.72
N VAL A 777 -6.57 5.86 -9.06
CA VAL A 777 -6.93 5.79 -7.63
C VAL A 777 -8.09 4.80 -7.47
N LYS A 778 -7.90 3.79 -6.61
CA LYS A 778 -8.80 2.63 -6.51
C LYS A 778 -10.24 3.04 -6.22
N ASP A 779 -10.44 3.83 -5.17
CA ASP A 779 -11.77 4.29 -4.79
C ASP A 779 -11.70 5.56 -3.90
N PRO A 780 -12.84 6.19 -3.58
CA PRO A 780 -12.87 7.41 -2.76
C PRO A 780 -12.38 7.24 -1.32
N ASN A 781 -12.16 6.01 -0.82
CA ASN A 781 -11.60 5.78 0.50
C ASN A 781 -10.07 5.82 0.47
N THR A 782 -9.40 5.41 -0.62
CA THR A 782 -7.94 5.42 -0.75
C THR A 782 -7.34 6.74 -0.28
N SER A 783 -6.33 6.67 0.60
CA SER A 783 -5.57 7.83 1.04
C SER A 783 -4.42 8.11 0.06
N LEU A 784 -4.27 9.36 -0.35
CA LEU A 784 -3.19 9.83 -1.22
C LEU A 784 -2.04 10.49 -0.43
N ALA A 785 -2.01 10.27 0.89
CA ALA A 785 -0.97 10.68 1.82
C ALA A 785 -0.92 9.68 3.00
N HIS A 786 -0.32 8.52 2.75
CA HIS A 786 -0.32 7.37 3.66
C HIS A 786 1.11 6.87 3.93
N GLY A 787 1.51 6.86 5.20
CA GLY A 787 2.91 6.73 5.61
C GLY A 787 3.50 5.34 5.38
N TRP A 788 2.65 4.31 5.29
CA TRP A 788 3.07 2.94 4.96
C TRP A 788 3.73 2.81 3.58
N SER A 789 3.64 3.84 2.72
CA SER A 789 4.19 3.88 1.36
C SER A 789 5.57 4.52 1.30
N SER A 790 6.14 4.86 2.47
CA SER A 790 7.42 5.57 2.60
C SER A 790 8.67 4.68 2.49
N GLY A 791 8.53 3.40 2.11
CA GLY A 791 9.62 2.45 1.91
C GLY A 791 10.86 3.04 1.22
N PRO A 792 10.71 3.60 -0.02
CA PRO A 792 11.83 4.19 -0.74
C PRO A 792 12.57 5.30 0.02
N THR A 793 11.91 6.06 0.89
CA THR A 793 12.55 7.14 1.65
C THR A 793 13.66 6.60 2.57
N TRP A 794 13.38 5.59 3.39
CA TRP A 794 14.42 5.02 4.24
C TRP A 794 15.34 4.07 3.47
N GLU A 795 14.85 3.39 2.43
CA GLU A 795 15.66 2.45 1.63
C GLU A 795 16.74 3.16 0.83
N LEU A 796 16.44 4.30 0.21
CA LEU A 796 17.45 5.11 -0.49
C LEU A 796 18.49 5.65 0.50
N SER A 797 18.08 6.08 1.69
CA SER A 797 19.00 6.49 2.76
C SER A 797 19.88 5.34 3.25
N GLN A 798 19.30 4.16 3.50
CA GLN A 798 20.00 3.06 4.15
C GLN A 798 20.76 2.14 3.18
N TYR A 799 20.33 2.02 1.92
CA TYR A 799 20.95 1.16 0.92
C TYR A 799 21.70 1.94 -0.16
N VAL A 800 21.12 3.01 -0.71
CA VAL A 800 21.79 3.77 -1.79
C VAL A 800 22.90 4.66 -1.24
N LEU A 801 22.66 5.45 -0.18
CA LEU A 801 23.76 6.06 0.58
C LEU A 801 24.51 4.98 1.36
N GLY A 802 23.78 4.03 1.94
CA GLY A 802 24.36 2.82 2.53
C GLY A 802 24.63 2.90 4.02
N ALA A 803 24.23 3.97 4.72
CA ALA A 803 24.52 4.13 6.14
C ALA A 803 23.47 3.41 7.01
N GLN A 804 23.90 2.53 7.91
CA GLN A 804 23.02 1.74 8.79
C GLN A 804 23.63 1.53 10.19
N PRO A 805 22.80 1.42 11.24
CA PRO A 805 23.28 1.12 12.58
C PRO A 805 23.68 -0.36 12.69
N VAL A 806 24.82 -0.63 13.32
CA VAL A 806 25.29 -1.98 13.67
C VAL A 806 25.08 -2.27 15.15
N ALA A 807 25.36 -1.28 16.01
CA ALA A 807 25.04 -1.30 17.44
C ALA A 807 24.00 -0.22 17.76
N PRO A 808 23.27 -0.34 18.90
CA PRO A 808 22.24 0.62 19.28
C PRO A 808 22.72 2.07 19.21
N GLY A 809 21.88 2.95 18.65
CA GLY A 809 22.13 4.38 18.59
C GLY A 809 23.35 4.76 17.75
N TYR A 810 23.68 3.98 16.71
CA TYR A 810 24.84 4.20 15.83
C TYR A 810 26.20 4.25 16.54
N LYS A 811 26.32 3.66 17.75
CA LYS A 811 27.63 3.54 18.42
C LYS A 811 28.67 2.85 17.55
N THR A 812 28.22 1.84 16.82
CA THR A 812 28.89 1.35 15.64
C THR A 812 27.94 1.35 14.45
N TRP A 813 28.46 1.63 13.27
CA TRP A 813 27.69 1.77 12.04
C TRP A 813 28.43 1.20 10.84
N GLN A 814 27.72 1.02 9.73
CA GLN A 814 28.32 0.70 8.44
C GLN A 814 27.91 1.75 7.40
N VAL A 815 28.78 2.00 6.42
CA VAL A 815 28.44 2.64 5.15
C VAL A 815 28.73 1.65 4.03
N LYS A 816 27.68 1.10 3.41
CA LYS A 816 27.75 0.10 2.34
C LYS A 816 26.84 0.49 1.17
N PRO A 817 27.31 1.36 0.26
CA PRO A 817 26.50 1.83 -0.86
C PRO A 817 26.08 0.71 -1.82
N ARG A 818 24.83 0.76 -2.27
CA ARG A 818 24.27 -0.01 -3.38
C ARG A 818 24.08 0.93 -4.57
N THR A 819 25.05 0.95 -5.49
CA THR A 819 25.07 1.93 -6.60
C THR A 819 23.91 1.75 -7.57
N SER A 820 23.44 0.51 -7.77
CA SER A 820 22.14 0.20 -8.41
C SER A 820 21.94 0.82 -9.80
N GLY A 821 23.02 1.10 -10.53
CA GLY A 821 22.97 1.74 -11.86
C GLY A 821 22.96 3.27 -11.85
N LEU A 822 22.94 3.91 -10.69
CA LEU A 822 23.03 5.36 -10.53
C LEU A 822 24.48 5.85 -10.72
N ALA A 823 24.65 7.05 -11.28
CA ALA A 823 25.97 7.63 -11.55
C ALA A 823 26.61 8.26 -10.30
N TRP A 824 25.78 8.81 -9.41
CA TRP A 824 26.20 9.40 -8.15
C TRP A 824 25.02 9.46 -7.17
N SER A 825 25.34 9.50 -5.88
CA SER A 825 24.39 9.85 -4.82
C SER A 825 25.10 10.52 -3.65
N ARG A 826 24.41 11.42 -2.96
CA ARG A 826 24.91 12.12 -1.77
C ARG A 826 23.78 12.43 -0.81
N GLY A 827 24.10 12.53 0.47
CA GLY A 827 23.12 12.78 1.51
C GLY A 827 23.71 12.75 2.91
N ALA A 828 22.83 12.89 3.90
CA ALA A 828 23.17 12.75 5.30
C ALA A 828 22.12 11.92 6.02
N ILE A 829 22.59 11.03 6.91
CA ILE A 829 21.76 10.18 7.74
C ILE A 829 21.89 10.69 9.19
N PRO A 830 20.78 11.05 9.85
CA PRO A 830 20.80 11.44 11.25
C PRO A 830 21.25 10.28 12.14
N THR A 831 22.06 10.59 13.15
CA THR A 831 22.32 9.70 14.29
C THR A 831 22.17 10.47 15.59
N PRO A 832 21.99 9.80 16.75
CA PRO A 832 21.95 10.49 18.04
C PRO A 832 23.23 11.27 18.38
N GLN A 833 24.38 10.97 17.73
CA GLN A 833 25.66 11.67 17.95
C GLN A 833 25.97 12.74 16.89
N GLY A 834 25.10 12.93 15.89
CA GLY A 834 25.33 13.80 14.74
C GLY A 834 25.22 13.04 13.42
N GLN A 835 25.27 13.73 12.29
CA GLN A 835 25.02 13.10 10.99
C GLN A 835 26.19 12.24 10.50
N ILE A 836 25.87 11.13 9.83
CA ILE A 836 26.80 10.45 8.91
C ILE A 836 26.53 11.02 7.51
N GLY A 837 27.49 11.76 6.97
CA GLY A 837 27.42 12.25 5.59
C GLY A 837 28.00 11.22 4.62
N VAL A 838 27.35 11.00 3.49
CA VAL A 838 27.83 10.09 2.44
C VAL A 838 27.73 10.78 1.09
N SER A 839 28.76 10.64 0.26
CA SER A 839 28.74 11.07 -1.14
C SER A 839 29.57 10.10 -1.96
N TRP A 840 29.00 9.54 -3.02
CA TRP A 840 29.73 8.69 -3.94
C TRP A 840 29.43 9.01 -5.40
N THR A 841 30.40 8.74 -6.27
CA THR A 841 30.29 9.01 -7.70
C THR A 841 31.19 8.10 -8.53
N HIS A 842 30.72 7.73 -9.71
CA HIS A 842 31.54 7.12 -10.76
C HIS A 842 32.29 8.20 -11.54
N GLN A 843 33.64 8.18 -11.50
CA GLN A 843 34.52 9.11 -12.24
C GLN A 843 35.28 8.35 -13.32
N GLY A 844 34.70 8.26 -14.52
CA GLY A 844 35.26 7.42 -15.58
C GLY A 844 35.21 5.94 -15.18
N GLN A 845 36.39 5.32 -14.98
CA GLN A 845 36.50 3.94 -14.51
C GLN A 845 36.69 3.83 -12.98
N ASP A 846 36.75 4.96 -12.28
CA ASP A 846 36.98 5.01 -10.84
C ASP A 846 35.67 5.15 -10.08
N TYR A 847 35.66 4.68 -8.84
CA TYR A 847 34.58 4.89 -7.88
C TYR A 847 35.13 5.66 -6.69
N ARG A 848 34.56 6.84 -6.41
CA ARG A 848 34.94 7.68 -5.28
C ARG A 848 33.81 7.66 -4.25
N LEU A 849 34.18 7.45 -2.98
CA LEU A 849 33.26 7.46 -1.83
C LEU A 849 33.83 8.35 -0.73
N GLU A 850 33.02 9.28 -0.27
CA GLU A 850 33.30 10.19 0.84
C GLU A 850 32.34 9.92 1.98
N VAL A 851 32.89 9.84 3.19
CA VAL A 851 32.14 9.57 4.41
C VAL A 851 32.57 10.57 5.48
N THR A 852 31.61 11.25 6.10
CA THR A 852 31.81 11.99 7.34
C THR A 852 31.10 11.28 8.48
N SER A 853 31.70 11.30 9.67
CA SER A 853 31.15 10.62 10.84
C SER A 853 31.31 11.43 12.12
N PRO A 854 30.33 11.36 13.04
CA PRO A 854 30.34 12.14 14.27
C PRO A 854 31.31 11.56 15.32
N ALA A 855 31.75 12.44 16.23
CA ALA A 855 32.57 12.07 17.39
C ALA A 855 31.87 11.00 18.25
N GLY A 856 32.68 10.11 18.87
CA GLY A 856 32.16 9.07 19.76
C GLY A 856 31.49 7.88 19.05
N THR A 857 31.67 7.75 17.74
CA THR A 857 31.24 6.60 16.94
C THR A 857 32.40 5.97 16.17
N THR A 858 32.24 4.72 15.75
CA THR A 858 33.18 4.02 14.86
C THR A 858 32.40 3.24 13.81
N GLY A 859 32.95 3.04 12.62
CA GLY A 859 32.21 2.35 11.58
C GLY A 859 33.05 1.55 10.60
N GLU A 860 32.37 0.64 9.88
CA GLU A 860 32.92 -0.04 8.72
C GLU A 860 32.47 0.67 7.43
N VAL A 861 33.42 1.11 6.61
CA VAL A 861 33.16 1.63 5.27
C VAL A 861 33.45 0.54 4.25
N TRP A 862 32.42 0.14 3.52
CA TRP A 862 32.46 -0.86 2.46
C TRP A 862 32.51 -0.13 1.12
N VAL A 863 33.69 -0.07 0.51
CA VAL A 863 33.92 0.66 -0.74
C VAL A 863 33.67 -0.29 -1.92
N PRO A 864 32.64 -0.04 -2.77
CA PRO A 864 32.47 -0.75 -4.03
C PRO A 864 33.75 -0.76 -4.87
N LEU A 865 34.09 -1.93 -5.38
CA LEU A 865 35.17 -2.10 -6.34
C LEU A 865 34.70 -1.68 -7.74
N SER A 866 35.44 -0.78 -8.37
CA SER A 866 35.17 -0.33 -9.74
C SER A 866 35.41 -1.42 -10.79
N SER A 867 36.17 -2.45 -10.45
CA SER A 867 36.30 -3.69 -11.22
C SER A 867 36.76 -4.84 -10.32
N ALA A 868 36.67 -6.09 -10.79
CA ALA A 868 37.15 -7.26 -10.03
C ALA A 868 38.65 -7.20 -9.64
N ARG A 869 39.44 -6.41 -10.38
CA ARG A 869 40.88 -6.20 -10.12
C ARG A 869 41.19 -4.84 -9.48
N ALA A 870 40.19 -4.03 -9.18
CA ALA A 870 40.40 -2.72 -8.60
C ALA A 870 41.05 -2.79 -7.22
N ARG A 871 41.76 -1.71 -6.87
CA ARG A 871 42.32 -1.47 -5.53
C ARG A 871 41.76 -0.17 -4.99
N THR A 872 41.46 -0.17 -3.70
CA THR A 872 40.99 1.02 -3.00
C THR A 872 42.16 1.78 -2.37
N THR A 873 42.31 3.04 -2.74
CA THR A 873 43.13 4.02 -2.03
C THR A 873 42.30 4.59 -0.88
N ALA A 874 42.84 4.54 0.34
CA ALA A 874 42.18 5.01 1.56
C ALA A 874 42.98 6.16 2.21
N PRO A 875 42.31 7.08 2.93
CA PRO A 875 42.97 8.21 3.58
C PRO A 875 43.67 7.78 4.89
N ALA A 876 44.49 8.67 5.45
CA ALA A 876 45.05 8.46 6.78
C ALA A 876 43.92 8.31 7.83
N GLY A 877 44.11 7.42 8.80
CA GLY A 877 43.10 7.14 9.83
C GLY A 877 42.08 6.06 9.46
N ALA A 878 42.03 5.61 8.19
CA ALA A 878 41.25 4.44 7.79
C ALA A 878 42.11 3.16 7.87
N THR A 879 41.59 2.11 8.50
CA THR A 879 42.28 0.82 8.66
C THR A 879 41.64 -0.23 7.76
N TYR A 880 42.38 -0.76 6.79
CA TYR A 880 41.88 -1.87 5.95
C TYR A 880 41.63 -3.12 6.80
N LEU A 881 40.44 -3.72 6.64
CA LEU A 881 40.03 -4.92 7.36
C LEU A 881 40.10 -6.15 6.45
N ARG A 882 39.37 -6.11 5.33
CA ARG A 882 39.16 -7.27 4.45
C ARG A 882 38.62 -6.87 3.08
N ARG A 883 38.68 -7.81 2.14
CA ARG A 883 37.89 -7.80 0.90
C ARG A 883 36.76 -8.80 1.03
N GLU A 884 35.55 -8.38 0.69
CA GLU A 884 34.35 -9.20 0.78
C GLU A 884 33.46 -8.98 -0.44
N GLY A 885 33.36 -10.01 -1.28
CA GLY A 885 32.66 -9.90 -2.57
C GLY A 885 33.23 -8.77 -3.43
N ALA A 886 32.37 -7.82 -3.80
CA ALA A 886 32.69 -6.66 -4.62
C ALA A 886 33.10 -5.42 -3.80
N TYR A 887 33.55 -5.59 -2.54
CA TYR A 887 33.89 -4.48 -1.65
C TYR A 887 35.26 -4.66 -0.99
N ASP A 888 35.99 -3.56 -0.83
CA ASP A 888 37.04 -3.43 0.18
C ASP A 888 36.46 -2.77 1.44
N VAL A 889 36.79 -3.32 2.62
CA VAL A 889 36.19 -2.90 3.90
C VAL A 889 37.25 -2.26 4.79
N PHE A 890 36.94 -1.10 5.35
CA PHE A 890 37.81 -0.31 6.21
C PHE A 890 37.11 0.02 7.53
N SER A 891 37.85 0.04 8.64
CA SER A 891 37.40 0.64 9.89
C SER A 891 37.82 2.11 9.95
N VAL A 892 36.89 2.97 10.39
CA VAL A 892 37.11 4.40 10.61
C VAL A 892 36.56 4.84 11.96
N GLY A 893 37.16 5.89 12.53
CA GLY A 893 36.62 6.61 13.69
C GLY A 893 35.74 7.79 13.27
N ALA A 894 35.78 8.85 14.07
CA ALA A 894 35.19 10.14 13.71
C ALA A 894 36.09 10.91 12.74
N GLY A 895 35.49 11.61 11.77
CA GLY A 895 36.24 12.45 10.83
C GLY A 895 35.65 12.48 9.43
N SER A 896 36.46 12.86 8.46
CA SER A 896 36.13 12.87 7.04
C SER A 896 37.10 11.97 6.29
N PHE A 897 36.56 11.07 5.46
CA PHE A 897 37.32 10.03 4.77
C PHE A 897 36.95 9.98 3.29
N THR A 898 37.96 10.02 2.41
CA THR A 898 37.78 9.86 0.96
C THR A 898 38.46 8.60 0.47
N PHE A 899 37.67 7.66 -0.05
CA PHE A 899 38.11 6.42 -0.65
C PHE A 899 38.00 6.50 -2.18
N VAL A 900 38.98 5.94 -2.88
CA VAL A 900 38.94 5.83 -4.34
C VAL A 900 39.27 4.40 -4.74
N SER A 901 38.29 3.68 -5.28
CA SER A 901 38.52 2.42 -5.97
C SER A 901 38.80 2.69 -7.44
N ALA A 902 40.03 2.40 -7.88
CA ALA A 902 40.43 2.53 -9.27
C ALA A 902 40.83 1.15 -9.84
N PRO A 903 40.62 0.89 -11.15
CA PRO A 903 41.22 -0.26 -11.80
C PRO A 903 42.73 -0.24 -11.59
N GLU A 904 43.35 -1.41 -11.47
CA GLU A 904 44.81 -1.49 -11.46
C GLU A 904 45.32 -0.90 -12.78
N SER A 905 46.01 0.24 -12.72
CA SER A 905 46.55 0.87 -13.92
C SER A 905 47.54 -0.09 -14.57
N ALA A 906 47.35 -0.39 -15.85
CA ALA A 906 48.45 -0.87 -16.67
C ALA A 906 49.45 0.30 -16.73
N GLY A 907 50.44 0.29 -15.82
CA GLY A 907 51.36 1.40 -15.69
C GLY A 907 52.05 1.73 -17.03
N PRO A 908 52.41 3.01 -17.28
CA PRO A 908 53.25 3.34 -18.41
C PRO A 908 54.57 2.56 -18.28
N GLY A 909 55.03 2.00 -19.40
CA GLY A 909 56.22 1.15 -19.45
C GLY A 909 57.38 1.74 -18.66
N THR A 910 57.91 0.95 -17.74
CA THR A 910 59.23 1.20 -17.15
C THR A 910 60.27 1.03 -18.26
N PRO A 911 61.32 1.88 -18.34
CA PRO A 911 62.36 1.77 -19.36
C PRO A 911 62.96 0.37 -19.38
N THR A 912 63.22 -0.12 -20.59
CA THR A 912 63.85 -1.41 -20.87
C THR A 912 65.17 -1.59 -20.12
N THR A 913 65.15 -2.40 -19.08
CA THR A 913 66.32 -3.16 -18.61
C THR A 913 66.15 -4.58 -19.15
N PRO A 914 67.19 -5.24 -19.68
CA PRO A 914 67.03 -6.53 -20.37
C PRO A 914 66.27 -7.53 -19.50
N THR A 915 65.24 -8.13 -20.08
CA THR A 915 64.37 -9.09 -19.41
C THR A 915 65.21 -10.31 -19.01
N THR A 916 65.47 -10.45 -17.71
CA THR A 916 65.72 -11.78 -17.15
C THR A 916 64.38 -12.53 -17.25
N PRO A 917 64.33 -13.71 -17.90
CA PRO A 917 63.08 -14.41 -18.13
C PRO A 917 62.39 -14.77 -16.79
N GLY A 918 61.13 -14.37 -16.65
CA GLY A 918 60.35 -14.53 -15.42
C GLY A 918 60.21 -15.98 -14.95
N ALA A 919 60.10 -16.13 -13.62
CA ALA A 919 59.80 -17.38 -12.91
C ALA A 919 58.52 -18.04 -13.45
N LEU A 920 58.43 -19.37 -13.34
CA LEU A 920 57.22 -20.10 -13.76
C LEU A 920 56.02 -19.70 -12.87
N ALA A 921 54.82 -19.61 -13.44
CA ALA A 921 53.58 -19.41 -12.68
C ALA A 921 52.51 -20.44 -13.08
N PRO A 922 51.63 -20.89 -12.15
CA PRO A 922 50.58 -21.85 -12.50
C PRO A 922 49.47 -21.19 -13.31
N ARG A 923 49.15 -21.77 -14.47
CA ARG A 923 47.91 -21.53 -15.25
C ARG A 923 46.72 -22.30 -14.66
N LYS A 924 47.00 -23.42 -13.98
CA LYS A 924 46.03 -24.17 -13.18
C LYS A 924 46.67 -24.51 -11.85
N ASP A 925 46.06 -24.08 -10.75
CA ASP A 925 46.69 -24.18 -9.44
C ASP A 925 46.99 -25.63 -9.02
N PRO A 926 48.12 -25.85 -8.31
CA PRO A 926 48.36 -27.09 -7.60
C PRO A 926 47.29 -27.33 -6.51
N ARG A 927 46.98 -28.59 -6.20
CA ARG A 927 45.98 -28.96 -5.18
C ARG A 927 46.40 -30.17 -4.34
N ILE A 928 45.81 -30.31 -3.15
CA ILE A 928 45.96 -31.47 -2.28
C ILE A 928 44.72 -32.37 -2.43
N SER A 929 44.93 -33.67 -2.65
CA SER A 929 43.87 -34.69 -2.68
C SER A 929 44.05 -35.70 -1.53
N GLY A 930 42.95 -36.22 -0.98
CA GLY A 930 42.96 -37.14 0.16
C GLY A 930 42.22 -36.61 1.40
N LEU A 931 42.03 -37.48 2.40
CA LEU A 931 41.37 -37.12 3.65
C LEU A 931 42.39 -36.57 4.66
N PHE A 932 42.12 -35.39 5.22
CA PHE A 932 42.92 -34.80 6.30
C PHE A 932 42.59 -35.47 7.64
N ARG A 933 42.96 -36.74 7.77
CA ARG A 933 42.72 -37.57 8.96
C ARG A 933 43.97 -38.38 9.27
N VAL A 934 44.30 -38.54 10.56
CA VAL A 934 45.44 -39.36 11.01
C VAL A 934 45.40 -40.76 10.37
N GLY A 935 46.55 -41.21 9.84
CA GLY A 935 46.71 -42.49 9.14
C GLY A 935 46.27 -42.48 7.67
N ARG A 936 45.86 -41.34 7.11
CA ARG A 936 45.50 -41.21 5.69
C ARG A 936 46.60 -40.53 4.89
N LYS A 937 46.69 -40.92 3.62
CA LYS A 937 47.67 -40.40 2.66
C LYS A 937 47.09 -39.21 1.89
N LEU A 938 47.78 -38.08 1.94
CA LEU A 938 47.54 -36.92 1.09
C LEU A 938 48.42 -37.00 -0.16
N VAL A 939 47.91 -36.54 -1.30
CA VAL A 939 48.60 -36.58 -2.60
C VAL A 939 48.59 -35.19 -3.22
N ALA A 940 49.78 -34.69 -3.53
CA ALA A 940 50.04 -33.46 -4.25
C ALA A 940 49.69 -33.60 -5.73
N ARG A 941 49.01 -32.60 -6.27
CA ARG A 941 48.76 -32.41 -7.70
C ARG A 941 49.42 -31.09 -8.08
N HIS A 942 50.36 -31.11 -9.01
CA HIS A 942 51.24 -29.97 -9.32
C HIS A 942 50.57 -28.85 -10.13
N GLY A 943 49.41 -29.08 -10.75
CA GLY A 943 48.78 -28.07 -11.61
C GLY A 943 49.41 -27.98 -13.00
N VAL A 944 49.13 -26.91 -13.74
CA VAL A 944 49.71 -26.62 -15.06
C VAL A 944 50.45 -25.30 -14.96
N TRP A 945 51.67 -25.22 -15.47
CA TRP A 945 52.55 -24.05 -15.32
C TRP A 945 52.92 -23.45 -16.67
N THR A 946 53.14 -22.13 -16.69
CA THR A 946 53.61 -21.40 -17.86
C THR A 946 54.81 -20.52 -17.48
N PRO A 947 55.93 -20.56 -18.24
CA PRO A 947 56.25 -21.55 -19.28
C PRO A 947 56.21 -23.00 -18.76
N GLY A 948 56.09 -23.98 -19.66
CA GLY A 948 55.87 -25.37 -19.28
C GLY A 948 56.98 -25.91 -18.37
N ALA A 949 56.60 -26.46 -17.22
CA ALA A 949 57.55 -27.09 -16.29
C ALA A 949 57.94 -28.50 -16.74
N THR A 950 59.19 -28.87 -16.56
CA THR A 950 59.72 -30.23 -16.77
C THR A 950 59.95 -31.01 -15.49
N SER A 951 60.01 -30.35 -14.32
CA SER A 951 60.09 -31.03 -13.02
C SER A 951 59.34 -30.27 -11.91
N TYR A 952 59.05 -30.99 -10.82
CA TYR A 952 58.32 -30.46 -9.66
C TYR A 952 58.89 -30.98 -8.34
N ASP A 953 59.11 -30.07 -7.40
CA ASP A 953 59.43 -30.35 -6.01
C ASP A 953 58.24 -30.05 -5.10
N TYR A 954 58.13 -30.81 -4.01
CA TYR A 954 57.06 -30.69 -3.05
C TYR A 954 57.63 -30.42 -1.66
N GLN A 955 56.91 -29.65 -0.85
CA GLN A 955 57.24 -29.52 0.57
C GLN A 955 55.97 -29.36 1.40
N TRP A 956 55.69 -30.35 2.24
CA TRP A 956 54.55 -30.29 3.16
C TRP A 956 54.88 -29.46 4.41
N THR A 957 53.90 -28.70 4.89
CA THR A 957 54.06 -27.82 6.07
C THR A 957 52.96 -28.08 7.10
N ARG A 958 53.31 -27.95 8.38
CA ARG A 958 52.39 -28.01 9.53
C ARG A 958 52.30 -26.62 10.14
N ASN A 959 51.12 -26.00 10.09
CA ASN A 959 50.88 -24.61 10.50
C ASN A 959 51.93 -23.64 9.90
N GLY A 960 52.24 -23.80 8.61
CA GLY A 960 53.22 -22.97 7.90
C GLY A 960 54.69 -23.35 8.11
N LYS A 961 55.02 -24.24 9.06
CA LYS A 961 56.41 -24.72 9.27
C LYS A 961 56.71 -25.99 8.47
N ARG A 962 57.90 -26.08 7.85
CA ARG A 962 58.37 -27.24 7.09
C ARG A 962 58.30 -28.53 7.92
N ILE A 963 57.74 -29.60 7.36
CA ILE A 963 57.81 -30.94 7.95
C ILE A 963 59.06 -31.64 7.40
N ARG A 964 60.05 -31.89 8.26
CA ARG A 964 61.32 -32.54 7.88
C ARG A 964 61.06 -33.90 7.23
N GLY A 965 61.65 -34.14 6.05
CA GLY A 965 61.51 -35.37 5.26
C GLY A 965 60.15 -35.56 4.59
N ALA A 966 59.32 -34.52 4.52
CA ALA A 966 58.04 -34.54 3.81
C ALA A 966 58.13 -33.68 2.54
N ASP A 967 58.96 -34.12 1.61
CA ASP A 967 59.27 -33.51 0.31
C ASP A 967 58.77 -34.33 -0.88
N GLY A 968 58.12 -35.46 -0.61
CA GLY A 968 57.50 -36.29 -1.65
C GLY A 968 56.15 -35.76 -2.14
N LYS A 969 55.74 -36.28 -3.30
CA LYS A 969 54.40 -36.07 -3.88
C LYS A 969 53.25 -36.51 -2.97
N THR A 970 53.54 -37.26 -1.91
CA THR A 970 52.54 -37.75 -0.97
C THR A 970 52.99 -37.56 0.47
N TYR A 971 52.04 -37.33 1.37
CA TYR A 971 52.29 -37.20 2.80
C TYR A 971 51.30 -38.05 3.59
N GLU A 972 51.81 -38.95 4.42
CA GLU A 972 50.98 -39.68 5.38
C GLU A 972 50.76 -38.82 6.62
N VAL A 973 49.49 -38.55 6.92
CA VAL A 973 49.09 -37.74 8.07
C VAL A 973 49.40 -38.50 9.35
N ARG A 974 50.30 -37.96 10.18
CA ARG A 974 50.78 -38.59 11.41
C ARG A 974 49.93 -38.15 12.61
N ALA A 975 49.98 -38.90 13.71
CA ALA A 975 49.25 -38.56 14.93
C ALA A 975 49.52 -37.13 15.43
N ARG A 976 50.77 -36.67 15.32
CA ARG A 976 51.22 -35.30 15.66
C ARG A 976 50.62 -34.18 14.79
N ASP A 977 49.90 -34.51 13.72
CA ASP A 977 49.22 -33.53 12.86
C ASP A 977 47.80 -33.20 13.34
N ARG A 978 47.22 -33.99 14.25
CA ARG A 978 45.84 -33.79 14.73
C ARG A 978 45.62 -32.36 15.24
N GLY A 979 44.54 -31.72 14.76
CA GLY A 979 44.20 -30.33 15.08
C GLY A 979 45.08 -29.27 14.40
N LYS A 980 46.16 -29.66 13.72
CA LYS A 980 47.06 -28.76 12.98
C LYS A 980 46.66 -28.69 11.50
N ARG A 981 46.98 -27.59 10.83
CA ARG A 981 46.74 -27.41 9.39
C ARG A 981 47.93 -27.95 8.60
N ILE A 982 47.66 -28.82 7.64
CA ILE A 982 48.69 -29.38 6.76
C ILE A 982 48.56 -28.71 5.40
N SER A 983 49.57 -27.95 4.96
CA SER A 983 49.61 -27.29 3.64
C SER A 983 50.74 -27.87 2.78
N LEU A 984 50.81 -27.48 1.51
CA LEU A 984 51.81 -27.97 0.55
C LEU A 984 52.41 -26.78 -0.22
N VAL A 985 53.73 -26.72 -0.35
CA VAL A 985 54.43 -25.87 -1.32
C VAL A 985 54.78 -26.72 -2.54
N VAL A 986 54.49 -26.23 -3.74
CA VAL A 986 54.90 -26.86 -5.01
C VAL A 986 55.83 -25.91 -5.72
N THR A 987 57.03 -26.38 -6.04
CA THR A 987 58.02 -25.65 -6.84
C THR A 987 58.12 -26.34 -8.20
N ALA A 988 57.96 -25.60 -9.29
CA ALA A 988 58.04 -26.10 -10.66
C ALA A 988 59.30 -25.56 -11.33
N THR A 989 59.96 -26.37 -12.17
CA THR A 989 61.19 -25.99 -12.90
C THR A 989 61.05 -26.31 -14.38
N ASP A 990 61.45 -25.41 -15.29
CA ASP A 990 61.45 -25.67 -16.75
C ASP A 990 62.80 -26.20 -17.28
N THR A 991 62.87 -26.45 -18.59
CA THR A 991 64.08 -26.95 -19.28
C THR A 991 65.27 -25.99 -19.20
N SER A 992 65.03 -24.70 -18.95
CA SER A 992 66.08 -23.68 -18.81
C SER A 992 66.55 -23.51 -17.36
N GLY A 993 65.99 -24.28 -16.42
CA GLY A 993 66.30 -24.18 -14.99
C GLY A 993 65.56 -23.06 -14.27
N ARG A 994 64.59 -22.39 -14.90
CA ARG A 994 63.76 -21.39 -14.22
C ARG A 994 62.83 -22.08 -13.25
N THR A 995 62.62 -21.49 -12.08
CA THR A 995 61.74 -22.07 -11.03
C THR A 995 60.57 -21.15 -10.71
N GLY A 996 59.49 -21.70 -10.14
CA GLY A 996 58.34 -20.96 -9.62
C GLY A 996 57.66 -21.74 -8.50
N SER A 997 57.19 -21.08 -7.44
CA SER A 997 56.65 -21.77 -6.25
C SER A 997 55.29 -21.23 -5.81
N VAL A 998 54.36 -22.13 -5.48
CA VAL A 998 53.02 -21.79 -4.94
C VAL A 998 52.69 -22.63 -3.71
N THR A 999 52.09 -21.98 -2.71
CA THR A 999 51.58 -22.65 -1.50
C THR A 999 50.10 -22.97 -1.64
N VAL A 1000 49.77 -24.26 -1.66
CA VAL A 1000 48.40 -24.77 -1.56
C VAL A 1000 47.96 -24.78 -0.09
N ARG A 1001 46.97 -23.95 0.24
CA ARG A 1001 46.39 -23.92 1.59
C ARG A 1001 45.64 -25.21 1.86
N GLY A 1002 46.05 -25.99 2.85
CA GLY A 1002 45.34 -27.22 3.22
C GLY A 1002 44.40 -27.07 4.43
N LYS A 1003 43.85 -28.18 4.91
CA LYS A 1003 42.80 -28.23 5.95
C LYS A 1003 43.38 -28.62 7.33
N ARG A 1004 42.61 -28.39 8.41
CA ARG A 1004 42.94 -28.93 9.74
C ARG A 1004 42.70 -30.44 9.75
N VAL A 1005 43.62 -31.20 10.35
CA VAL A 1005 43.50 -32.65 10.46
C VAL A 1005 42.52 -33.03 11.56
N ARG A 1006 41.56 -33.90 11.22
CA ARG A 1006 40.62 -34.55 12.15
C ARG A 1006 41.22 -35.82 12.75
#